data_AF-A0A1C6HPM4-F1
#
_entry.id   AF-A0A1C6HPM4-F1
#
_cell.length_a   1.000
_cell.length_b   1.000
_cell.length_c   1.000
_cell.angle_alpha   90.00
_cell.angle_beta   90.00
_cell.angle_gamma   90.00
#
_symmetry.space_group_name_H-M   'P 1'
#
loop_
_entity.id
_entity.type
_entity.pdbx_description
1 polymer ?
#
loop_
_entity_poly.entity_id
_entity_poly.type
_entity_poly.pdbx_seq_one_letter_code
_entity_poly.pdbx_strand_id
1 'polypeptide(L)'
;MKKRLLSAFLCAAMLATMIPAAFASDLDGHWSKSFIEYLDEEGIINPSATTGKYEPERKVTRAEFMRYVNRAFHFTEKASISYSDVQSNSWYYDTVRIAEKYGYINGTGKGRMNPEGYVTREQAAVILGRLYKADPGNVKPANLSFKDKTKVAAWSAGYVKAAVDKGIITGYKDNTFKPTKVITRAELAKILYYYLGTSLSTAGKAYTGSDLKSDTANVTISESCTLSDATIDGDLYLTEGLASDAVQLNDVYVKGTIIVAGGTVTMTNTMSDHIVVSSPMGRLLQVTAAGAARFPSTEVRSTAVLYEKKLTTAGYEGFADVKINGDKKVSLTLDADINHLELDTESTVSITANASVYRMTASKPASVTGYGTIYQAEIKSSGVSFASSVRVSGYTIANGVTAIAGGQTLTGSVTAAVSPESISVDLNNLSALGKNVAVTVPNGLKIEKIESNGAVLTAGTDYTQTSTGAAISADWLGRLPRGNYKLTLTLSDGKTAAIAIAVTDSSVSENVQNASFDRYYKSEKYADVHTRLSGANTSEDIRDVVLGLSSIDYTFDSSTRSLILPRGVLAQLRAGSYTISVELKNGKTEAFTLTVSDSAPTGESWAVEEYNTFSPSEPKFTLPLTRTSVRTVTVQNNGVTEALNAGSDYTISGQTLTLKKSALERYRKDGTAVVFSADLADGTAYALVIDYVKRK
;
A
#
# COMPACT_ATOMS: atom_id res chain seq x y z
N MET A 1 -22.00 -66.19 23.58
CA MET A 1 -22.76 -65.61 22.45
C MET A 1 -23.24 -64.17 22.70
N LYS A 2 -24.07 -63.87 23.71
CA LYS A 2 -24.76 -62.56 23.89
C LYS A 2 -23.95 -61.28 23.56
N LYS A 3 -22.68 -61.14 24.01
CA LYS A 3 -21.85 -59.96 23.70
C LYS A 3 -21.62 -59.74 22.19
N ARG A 4 -21.41 -60.79 21.38
CA ARG A 4 -21.23 -60.66 19.92
C ARG A 4 -22.50 -60.21 19.20
N LEU A 5 -23.68 -60.66 19.66
CA LEU A 5 -24.97 -60.19 19.16
C LEU A 5 -25.16 -58.70 19.45
N LEU A 6 -24.81 -58.23 20.65
CA LEU A 6 -24.92 -56.83 21.02
C LEU A 6 -23.99 -55.93 20.18
N SER A 7 -22.74 -56.36 19.94
CA SER A 7 -21.82 -55.65 19.04
C SER A 7 -22.32 -55.62 17.59
N ALA A 8 -22.86 -56.73 17.07
CA ALA A 8 -23.44 -56.76 15.74
C ALA A 8 -24.67 -55.83 15.62
N PHE A 9 -25.51 -55.77 16.65
CA PHE A 9 -26.66 -54.85 16.69
C PHE A 9 -26.23 -53.38 16.76
N LEU A 10 -25.14 -53.06 17.48
CA LEU A 10 -24.61 -51.70 17.55
C LEU A 10 -23.98 -51.27 16.22
N CYS A 11 -23.21 -52.14 15.56
CA CYS A 11 -22.69 -51.87 14.22
C CYS A 11 -23.83 -51.75 13.18
N ALA A 12 -24.87 -52.60 13.27
CA ALA A 12 -26.04 -52.50 12.41
C ALA A 12 -26.82 -51.19 12.64
N ALA A 13 -26.93 -50.71 13.88
CA ALA A 13 -27.51 -49.41 14.20
C ALA A 13 -26.67 -48.25 13.65
N MET A 14 -25.33 -48.33 13.73
CA MET A 14 -24.44 -47.32 13.15
C MET A 14 -24.49 -47.31 11.61
N LEU A 15 -24.57 -48.48 10.96
CA LEU A 15 -24.82 -48.56 9.52
C LEU A 15 -26.23 -48.06 9.16
N ALA A 16 -27.24 -48.27 10.00
CA ALA A 16 -28.59 -47.75 9.79
C ALA A 16 -28.68 -46.22 10.00
N THR A 17 -27.75 -45.60 10.74
CA THR A 17 -27.56 -44.14 10.73
C THR A 17 -26.72 -43.64 9.54
N MET A 18 -25.92 -44.50 8.92
CA MET A 18 -25.30 -44.26 7.61
C MET A 18 -26.29 -44.56 6.47
N ILE A 19 -27.49 -43.97 6.54
CA ILE A 19 -28.31 -43.80 5.34
C ILE A 19 -27.49 -42.91 4.39
N PRO A 20 -27.16 -43.34 3.16
CA PRO A 20 -26.54 -42.44 2.19
C PRO A 20 -27.41 -41.20 2.05
N ALA A 21 -26.81 -40.00 2.08
CA ALA A 21 -27.55 -38.76 1.89
C ALA A 21 -28.41 -38.90 0.64
N ALA A 22 -29.73 -38.91 0.82
CA ALA A 22 -30.63 -39.29 -0.26
C ALA A 22 -30.49 -38.25 -1.37
N PHE A 23 -29.93 -38.64 -2.52
CA PHE A 23 -29.78 -37.78 -3.69
C PHE A 23 -31.15 -37.23 -4.05
N ALA A 24 -31.39 -35.99 -3.63
CA ALA A 24 -32.71 -35.40 -3.65
C ALA A 24 -33.03 -35.02 -5.09
N SER A 25 -33.88 -35.83 -5.71
CA SER A 25 -34.15 -35.82 -7.15
C SER A 25 -34.81 -34.53 -7.68
N ASP A 26 -35.11 -33.57 -6.80
CA ASP A 26 -35.50 -32.21 -7.18
C ASP A 26 -34.30 -31.28 -7.51
N LEU A 27 -33.05 -31.76 -7.36
CA LEU A 27 -31.87 -31.10 -7.93
C LEU A 27 -31.46 -31.63 -9.31
N ASP A 28 -31.97 -32.77 -9.77
CA ASP A 28 -31.47 -33.38 -11.01
C ASP A 28 -31.84 -32.55 -12.25
N GLY A 29 -30.80 -32.17 -13.01
CA GLY A 29 -30.91 -31.19 -14.10
C GLY A 29 -31.12 -29.74 -13.65
N HIS A 30 -31.20 -29.45 -12.33
CA HIS A 30 -31.42 -28.11 -11.83
C HIS A 30 -30.13 -27.27 -11.90
N TRP A 31 -30.25 -26.03 -12.39
CA TRP A 31 -29.13 -25.10 -12.60
C TRP A 31 -28.34 -24.75 -11.32
N SER A 32 -28.92 -25.02 -10.15
CA SER A 32 -28.33 -24.73 -8.85
C SER A 32 -27.79 -25.95 -8.11
N LYS A 33 -27.74 -27.12 -8.76
CA LYS A 33 -27.37 -28.40 -8.12
C LYS A 33 -26.03 -28.30 -7.37
N SER A 34 -24.96 -27.94 -8.07
CA SER A 34 -23.62 -27.76 -7.49
C SER A 34 -23.54 -26.72 -6.38
N PHE A 35 -24.28 -25.60 -6.49
CA PHE A 35 -24.30 -24.57 -5.44
C PHE A 35 -25.01 -25.03 -4.16
N ILE A 36 -25.98 -25.95 -4.28
CA ILE A 36 -26.70 -26.51 -3.13
C ILE A 36 -25.92 -27.68 -2.51
N GLU A 37 -25.34 -28.55 -3.34
CA GLU A 37 -24.51 -29.68 -2.89
C GLU A 37 -23.29 -29.20 -2.10
N TYR A 38 -22.52 -28.23 -2.63
CA TYR A 38 -21.39 -27.63 -1.89
C TYR A 38 -21.82 -27.03 -0.54
N LEU A 39 -23.00 -26.42 -0.48
CA LEU A 39 -23.50 -25.82 0.77
C LEU A 39 -24.11 -26.84 1.74
N ASP A 40 -24.38 -28.09 1.34
CA ASP A 40 -24.69 -29.20 2.27
C ASP A 40 -23.43 -29.91 2.75
N GLU A 41 -22.39 -30.01 1.89
CA GLU A 41 -21.04 -30.47 2.27
C GLU A 41 -20.41 -29.57 3.36
N GLU A 42 -20.55 -28.24 3.25
CA GLU A 42 -20.19 -27.29 4.32
C GLU A 42 -21.22 -27.24 5.48
N GLY A 43 -22.29 -28.05 5.46
CA GLY A 43 -23.33 -28.09 6.50
C GLY A 43 -24.24 -26.85 6.57
N ILE A 44 -24.12 -25.91 5.63
CA ILE A 44 -24.80 -24.62 5.59
C ILE A 44 -26.28 -24.82 5.24
N ILE A 45 -26.59 -25.29 4.03
CA ILE A 45 -27.95 -25.62 3.56
C ILE A 45 -28.16 -27.11 3.77
N ASN A 46 -29.33 -27.50 4.28
CA ASN A 46 -29.75 -28.91 4.33
C ASN A 46 -31.08 -29.12 3.58
N PRO A 47 -31.41 -30.37 3.21
CA PRO A 47 -32.75 -30.72 2.77
C PRO A 47 -33.80 -30.43 3.87
N SER A 48 -35.05 -30.29 3.44
CA SER A 48 -36.20 -30.10 4.30
C SER A 48 -36.48 -31.36 5.12
N ALA A 49 -36.44 -31.24 6.45
CA ALA A 49 -36.65 -32.36 7.37
C ALA A 49 -38.05 -33.01 7.28
N THR A 50 -38.99 -32.37 6.57
CA THR A 50 -40.35 -32.90 6.33
C THR A 50 -40.50 -33.61 4.98
N THR A 51 -39.74 -33.20 3.95
CA THR A 51 -39.90 -33.71 2.57
C THR A 51 -38.70 -34.50 2.05
N GLY A 52 -37.55 -34.44 2.74
CA GLY A 52 -36.28 -35.02 2.30
C GLY A 52 -35.64 -34.33 1.09
N LYS A 53 -36.16 -33.16 0.69
CA LYS A 53 -35.83 -32.48 -0.57
C LYS A 53 -35.16 -31.12 -0.37
N TYR A 54 -34.41 -30.65 -1.36
CA TYR A 54 -33.75 -29.35 -1.28
C TYR A 54 -34.65 -28.16 -1.60
N GLU A 55 -35.78 -28.39 -2.28
CA GLU A 55 -36.82 -27.42 -2.58
C GLU A 55 -36.27 -26.14 -3.27
N PRO A 56 -35.48 -26.25 -4.36
CA PRO A 56 -34.67 -25.15 -4.89
C PRO A 56 -35.47 -23.88 -5.22
N GLU A 57 -36.66 -24.01 -5.80
CA GLU A 57 -37.53 -22.88 -6.16
C GLU A 57 -38.43 -22.39 -5.00
N ARG A 58 -38.35 -22.99 -3.79
CA ARG A 58 -39.08 -22.48 -2.62
C ARG A 58 -38.46 -21.16 -2.14
N LYS A 59 -39.35 -20.22 -1.80
CA LYS A 59 -39.03 -18.91 -1.22
C LYS A 59 -38.36 -19.04 0.15
N VAL A 60 -37.33 -18.23 0.41
CA VAL A 60 -36.59 -18.23 1.69
C VAL A 60 -37.20 -17.24 2.69
N THR A 61 -37.52 -17.73 3.89
CA THR A 61 -37.93 -16.89 5.03
C THR A 61 -36.74 -16.17 5.69
N ARG A 62 -36.97 -15.06 6.39
CA ARG A 62 -35.93 -14.32 7.13
C ARG A 62 -35.23 -15.22 8.16
N ALA A 63 -35.98 -16.06 8.86
CA ALA A 63 -35.47 -17.07 9.78
C ALA A 63 -34.52 -18.08 9.10
N GLU A 64 -34.88 -18.59 7.93
CA GLU A 64 -34.00 -19.48 7.17
C GLU A 64 -32.75 -18.76 6.66
N PHE A 65 -32.87 -17.53 6.16
CA PHE A 65 -31.73 -16.72 5.73
C PHE A 65 -30.74 -16.51 6.89
N MET A 66 -31.23 -16.12 8.06
CA MET A 66 -30.42 -15.96 9.27
C MET A 66 -29.75 -17.28 9.67
N ARG A 67 -30.44 -18.43 9.59
CA ARG A 67 -29.84 -19.75 9.86
C ARG A 67 -28.70 -20.07 8.88
N TYR A 68 -28.84 -19.72 7.61
CA TYR A 68 -27.82 -19.99 6.60
C TYR A 68 -26.60 -19.07 6.73
N VAL A 69 -26.79 -17.79 7.07
CA VAL A 69 -25.67 -16.91 7.46
C VAL A 69 -24.99 -17.41 8.73
N ASN A 70 -25.74 -17.74 9.79
CA ASN A 70 -25.13 -18.16 11.05
C ASN A 70 -24.24 -19.40 10.89
N ARG A 71 -24.63 -20.34 10.02
CA ARG A 71 -23.81 -21.52 9.69
C ARG A 71 -22.58 -21.16 8.85
N ALA A 72 -22.78 -20.44 7.73
CA ALA A 72 -21.71 -20.12 6.78
C ALA A 72 -20.54 -19.31 7.38
N PHE A 73 -20.78 -18.58 8.47
CA PHE A 73 -19.77 -17.76 9.16
C PHE A 73 -19.48 -18.25 10.59
N HIS A 74 -19.95 -19.46 10.95
CA HIS A 74 -19.75 -20.09 12.26
C HIS A 74 -20.19 -19.20 13.46
N PHE A 75 -21.26 -18.42 13.28
CA PHE A 75 -21.78 -17.52 14.30
C PHE A 75 -22.59 -18.28 15.36
N THR A 76 -22.19 -18.16 16.63
CA THR A 76 -22.73 -18.96 17.75
C THR A 76 -23.21 -18.14 18.94
N GLU A 77 -22.65 -16.95 19.18
CA GLU A 77 -23.03 -16.09 20.31
C GLU A 77 -24.43 -15.48 20.19
N LYS A 78 -25.10 -15.27 21.32
CA LYS A 78 -26.52 -14.93 21.39
C LYS A 78 -26.76 -13.64 22.18
N ALA A 79 -27.45 -12.67 21.59
CA ALA A 79 -27.92 -11.49 22.28
C ALA A 79 -29.14 -11.80 23.18
N SER A 80 -29.50 -10.87 24.07
CA SER A 80 -30.86 -10.76 24.60
C SER A 80 -31.71 -9.99 23.58
N ILE A 81 -32.90 -10.48 23.26
CA ILE A 81 -33.81 -9.85 22.29
C ILE A 81 -35.18 -9.61 22.91
N SER A 82 -35.94 -8.65 22.36
CA SER A 82 -37.32 -8.35 22.78
C SER A 82 -38.16 -7.98 21.56
N TYR A 83 -38.36 -8.97 20.70
CA TYR A 83 -39.21 -8.86 19.51
C TYR A 83 -40.58 -9.48 19.77
N SER A 84 -41.66 -8.74 19.53
CA SER A 84 -43.03 -9.17 19.82
C SER A 84 -43.53 -10.32 18.94
N ASP A 85 -42.79 -10.67 17.89
CA ASP A 85 -43.06 -11.76 16.96
C ASP A 85 -41.94 -12.81 16.90
N VAL A 86 -41.17 -12.95 17.99
CA VAL A 86 -40.16 -14.00 18.15
C VAL A 86 -40.28 -14.65 19.54
N GLN A 87 -41.11 -15.69 19.63
CA GLN A 87 -41.36 -16.42 20.87
C GLN A 87 -40.15 -17.28 21.26
N SER A 88 -39.92 -17.47 22.57
CA SER A 88 -38.75 -18.20 23.11
C SER A 88 -38.73 -19.71 22.81
N ASN A 89 -39.87 -20.28 22.42
CA ASN A 89 -40.02 -21.68 22.02
C ASN A 89 -40.02 -21.90 20.49
N SER A 90 -39.97 -20.83 19.69
CA SER A 90 -39.91 -20.95 18.22
C SER A 90 -38.52 -21.41 17.78
N TRP A 91 -38.43 -22.30 16.77
CA TRP A 91 -37.15 -22.89 16.31
C TRP A 91 -36.12 -21.84 15.89
N TYR A 92 -36.57 -20.67 15.44
CA TYR A 92 -35.74 -19.55 15.02
C TYR A 92 -35.33 -18.60 16.16
N TYR A 93 -35.77 -18.79 17.42
CA TYR A 93 -35.48 -17.88 18.52
C TYR A 93 -33.98 -17.63 18.69
N ASP A 94 -33.19 -18.69 18.87
CA ASP A 94 -31.73 -18.58 18.97
C ASP A 94 -31.09 -18.15 17.64
N THR A 95 -31.69 -18.48 16.50
CA THR A 95 -31.21 -18.01 15.18
C THR A 95 -31.29 -16.47 15.08
N VAL A 96 -32.39 -15.87 15.55
CA VAL A 96 -32.56 -14.42 15.65
C VAL A 96 -31.61 -13.81 16.68
N ARG A 97 -31.42 -14.45 17.84
CA ARG A 97 -30.50 -13.97 18.88
C ARG A 97 -29.05 -13.91 18.40
N ILE A 98 -28.63 -14.85 17.55
CA ILE A 98 -27.32 -14.79 16.89
C ILE A 98 -27.31 -13.69 15.84
N ALA A 99 -28.32 -13.62 14.98
CA ALA A 99 -28.36 -12.63 13.92
C ALA A 99 -28.31 -11.17 14.41
N GLU A 100 -28.98 -10.88 15.53
CA GLU A 100 -28.93 -9.59 16.22
C GLU A 100 -27.55 -9.32 16.84
N LYS A 101 -26.93 -10.34 17.49
CA LYS A 101 -25.61 -10.24 18.14
C LYS A 101 -24.47 -9.94 17.16
N TYR A 102 -24.56 -10.45 15.93
CA TYR A 102 -23.59 -10.21 14.86
C TYR A 102 -24.00 -9.05 13.93
N GLY A 103 -25.11 -8.35 14.21
CA GLY A 103 -25.49 -7.06 13.60
C GLY A 103 -25.81 -7.06 12.09
N TYR A 104 -25.70 -8.20 11.40
CA TYR A 104 -25.86 -8.26 9.94
C TYR A 104 -27.30 -8.03 9.46
N ILE A 105 -28.30 -8.13 10.35
CA ILE A 105 -29.71 -7.90 10.04
C ILE A 105 -30.37 -7.06 11.14
N ASN A 106 -31.31 -6.21 10.75
CA ASN A 106 -32.17 -5.47 11.70
C ASN A 106 -33.59 -6.05 11.68
N GLY A 107 -34.33 -5.85 12.78
CA GLY A 107 -35.78 -5.98 12.79
C GLY A 107 -36.48 -5.02 11.81
N THR A 108 -37.72 -5.32 11.45
CA THR A 108 -38.54 -4.58 10.47
C THR A 108 -39.25 -3.35 11.08
N GLY A 109 -38.75 -2.83 12.20
CA GLY A 109 -39.39 -1.77 12.98
C GLY A 109 -40.54 -2.26 13.87
N LYS A 110 -41.13 -1.33 14.64
CA LYS A 110 -42.26 -1.57 15.58
C LYS A 110 -42.05 -2.74 16.57
N GLY A 111 -40.81 -3.00 16.99
CA GLY A 111 -40.50 -4.12 17.89
C GLY A 111 -40.67 -5.51 17.25
N ARG A 112 -40.51 -5.63 15.92
CA ARG A 112 -40.69 -6.89 15.18
C ARG A 112 -39.46 -7.29 14.36
N MET A 113 -39.21 -8.59 14.24
CA MET A 113 -38.19 -9.19 13.37
C MET A 113 -38.80 -9.78 12.08
N ASN A 114 -40.09 -10.12 12.09
CA ASN A 114 -40.79 -10.81 11.00
C ASN A 114 -40.04 -12.08 10.51
N PRO A 115 -39.79 -13.07 11.39
CA PRO A 115 -38.95 -14.23 11.07
C PRO A 115 -39.51 -15.09 9.92
N GLU A 116 -40.83 -15.22 9.82
CA GLU A 116 -41.51 -16.04 8.81
C GLU A 116 -41.75 -15.29 7.48
N GLY A 117 -41.55 -13.97 7.46
CA GLY A 117 -41.61 -13.16 6.24
C GLY A 117 -40.49 -13.50 5.26
N TYR A 118 -40.77 -13.45 3.96
CA TYR A 118 -39.77 -13.76 2.92
C TYR A 118 -38.75 -12.64 2.68
N VAL A 119 -37.54 -13.01 2.27
CA VAL A 119 -36.45 -12.08 1.95
C VAL A 119 -36.50 -11.64 0.47
N THR A 120 -36.45 -10.33 0.21
CA THR A 120 -36.30 -9.77 -1.14
C THR A 120 -34.84 -9.63 -1.58
N ARG A 121 -34.58 -9.54 -2.89
CA ARG A 121 -33.22 -9.39 -3.45
C ARG A 121 -32.48 -8.16 -2.92
N GLU A 122 -33.17 -7.03 -2.73
CA GLU A 122 -32.54 -5.84 -2.15
C GLU A 122 -32.25 -6.01 -0.64
N GLN A 123 -33.10 -6.71 0.11
CA GLN A 123 -32.84 -7.03 1.52
C GLN A 123 -31.64 -7.98 1.67
N ALA A 124 -31.53 -8.98 0.79
CA ALA A 124 -30.36 -9.85 0.74
C ALA A 124 -29.07 -9.06 0.48
N ALA A 125 -29.09 -8.12 -0.48
CA ALA A 125 -27.95 -7.24 -0.75
C ALA A 125 -27.51 -6.43 0.48
N VAL A 126 -28.44 -5.86 1.25
CA VAL A 126 -28.14 -5.12 2.49
C VAL A 126 -27.56 -6.03 3.57
N ILE A 127 -28.11 -7.24 3.76
CA ILE A 127 -27.60 -8.19 4.75
C ILE A 127 -26.16 -8.60 4.41
N LEU A 128 -25.92 -9.01 3.16
CA LEU A 128 -24.59 -9.43 2.70
C LEU A 128 -23.60 -8.28 2.74
N GLY A 129 -24.02 -7.07 2.40
CA GLY A 129 -23.22 -5.85 2.53
C GLY A 129 -22.71 -5.56 3.94
N ARG A 130 -23.46 -5.93 4.98
CA ARG A 130 -23.01 -5.80 6.37
C ARG A 130 -22.04 -6.90 6.78
N LEU A 131 -22.14 -8.08 6.19
CA LEU A 131 -21.18 -9.17 6.37
C LEU A 131 -19.82 -8.78 5.73
N TYR A 132 -19.81 -8.32 4.47
CA TYR A 132 -18.59 -7.87 3.79
C TYR A 132 -18.15 -6.43 4.15
N LYS A 133 -18.69 -5.85 5.23
CA LYS A 133 -18.31 -4.53 5.77
C LYS A 133 -18.35 -3.42 4.70
N ALA A 134 -19.34 -3.43 3.82
CA ALA A 134 -19.54 -2.40 2.81
C ALA A 134 -19.72 -1.02 3.46
N ASP A 135 -19.01 -0.01 2.94
CA ASP A 135 -19.58 1.34 2.94
C ASP A 135 -20.60 1.40 1.80
N PRO A 136 -21.90 1.62 2.07
CA PRO A 136 -22.90 1.82 1.01
C PRO A 136 -22.74 3.19 0.31
N GLY A 137 -22.05 4.15 0.94
CA GLY A 137 -21.84 5.51 0.45
C GLY A 137 -23.12 6.31 0.20
N ASN A 138 -22.97 7.48 -0.42
CA ASN A 138 -24.08 8.34 -0.85
C ASN A 138 -24.69 7.91 -2.20
N VAL A 139 -24.79 6.59 -2.45
CA VAL A 139 -25.31 6.01 -3.69
C VAL A 139 -26.83 6.10 -3.74
N LYS A 140 -27.37 6.82 -4.74
CA LYS A 140 -28.82 6.91 -4.98
C LYS A 140 -29.24 5.86 -6.01
N PRO A 141 -30.52 5.44 -6.06
CA PRO A 141 -31.00 4.49 -7.07
C PRO A 141 -30.72 4.92 -8.52
N ALA A 142 -30.66 6.24 -8.78
CA ALA A 142 -30.30 6.80 -10.08
C ALA A 142 -28.87 6.43 -10.55
N ASN A 143 -27.93 6.17 -9.63
CA ASN A 143 -26.54 5.81 -9.94
C ASN A 143 -26.38 4.35 -10.43
N LEU A 144 -27.43 3.52 -10.37
CA LEU A 144 -27.38 2.12 -10.80
C LEU A 144 -27.53 1.99 -12.33
N SER A 145 -27.03 0.89 -12.91
CA SER A 145 -27.06 0.62 -14.36
C SER A 145 -28.25 -0.22 -14.83
N PHE A 146 -29.21 -0.51 -13.95
CA PHE A 146 -30.38 -1.36 -14.24
C PHE A 146 -31.58 -0.55 -14.77
N LYS A 147 -32.38 -1.17 -15.65
CA LYS A 147 -33.60 -0.56 -16.21
C LYS A 147 -34.68 -0.30 -15.15
N ASP A 148 -34.77 -1.16 -14.14
CA ASP A 148 -35.77 -1.07 -13.06
C ASP A 148 -35.22 -0.37 -11.80
N LYS A 149 -34.12 0.39 -11.90
CA LYS A 149 -33.47 1.06 -10.77
C LYS A 149 -34.38 1.99 -9.96
N THR A 150 -35.43 2.54 -10.57
CA THR A 150 -36.47 3.33 -9.89
C THR A 150 -37.31 2.52 -8.88
N LYS A 151 -37.21 1.19 -8.89
CA LYS A 151 -37.83 0.28 -7.91
C LYS A 151 -36.89 -0.12 -6.77
N VAL A 152 -35.60 0.24 -6.84
CA VAL A 152 -34.63 -0.02 -5.77
C VAL A 152 -34.80 1.06 -4.70
N ALA A 153 -34.97 0.66 -3.45
CA ALA A 153 -35.16 1.63 -2.38
C ALA A 153 -33.90 2.46 -2.11
N ALA A 154 -34.06 3.71 -1.65
CA ALA A 154 -32.92 4.58 -1.38
C ALA A 154 -31.97 4.02 -0.30
N TRP A 155 -32.49 3.26 0.67
CA TRP A 155 -31.70 2.60 1.72
C TRP A 155 -30.98 1.33 1.26
N SER A 156 -31.33 0.75 0.11
CA SER A 156 -30.71 -0.47 -0.43
C SER A 156 -29.72 -0.16 -1.55
N ALA A 157 -29.83 0.98 -2.24
CA ALA A 157 -29.08 1.30 -3.46
C ALA A 157 -27.55 1.15 -3.34
N GLY A 158 -26.92 1.59 -2.25
CA GLY A 158 -25.48 1.44 -2.03
C GLY A 158 -25.04 -0.01 -1.91
N TYR A 159 -25.71 -0.79 -1.07
CA TYR A 159 -25.46 -2.22 -0.91
C TYR A 159 -25.80 -3.03 -2.18
N VAL A 160 -26.81 -2.61 -2.95
CA VAL A 160 -27.13 -3.17 -4.27
C VAL A 160 -26.01 -2.89 -5.27
N LYS A 161 -25.42 -1.69 -5.26
CA LYS A 161 -24.21 -1.40 -6.07
C LYS A 161 -23.05 -2.29 -5.64
N ALA A 162 -22.68 -2.28 -4.36
CA ALA A 162 -21.52 -3.03 -3.87
C ALA A 162 -21.63 -4.55 -4.10
N ALA A 163 -22.83 -5.13 -3.96
CA ALA A 163 -23.07 -6.56 -4.20
C ALA A 163 -23.01 -6.94 -5.70
N VAL A 164 -23.24 -5.97 -6.59
CA VAL A 164 -23.11 -6.12 -8.05
C VAL A 164 -21.66 -5.91 -8.48
N ASP A 165 -20.97 -4.89 -7.95
CA ASP A 165 -19.56 -4.62 -8.24
C ASP A 165 -18.66 -5.80 -7.81
N LYS A 166 -18.94 -6.42 -6.64
CA LYS A 166 -18.25 -7.64 -6.17
C LYS A 166 -18.76 -8.93 -6.85
N GLY A 167 -19.67 -8.86 -7.82
CA GLY A 167 -20.22 -10.03 -8.54
C GLY A 167 -21.16 -10.96 -7.74
N ILE A 168 -21.24 -10.82 -6.42
CA ILE A 168 -22.02 -11.66 -5.48
C ILE A 168 -23.51 -11.74 -5.89
N ILE A 169 -24.10 -10.63 -6.35
CA ILE A 169 -25.46 -10.60 -6.89
C ILE A 169 -25.45 -10.00 -8.29
N THR A 170 -25.64 -10.83 -9.30
CA THR A 170 -25.79 -10.38 -10.70
C THR A 170 -27.23 -9.98 -11.03
N GLY A 171 -27.37 -9.07 -12.02
CA GLY A 171 -28.65 -8.74 -12.64
C GLY A 171 -29.15 -9.82 -13.62
N TYR A 172 -30.40 -9.72 -14.03
CA TYR A 172 -30.99 -10.64 -15.02
C TYR A 172 -30.65 -10.22 -16.46
N LYS A 173 -30.74 -11.16 -17.42
CA LYS A 173 -30.43 -10.95 -18.86
C LYS A 173 -31.21 -9.82 -19.53
N ASP A 174 -32.33 -9.39 -18.93
CA ASP A 174 -33.15 -8.26 -19.37
C ASP A 174 -32.58 -6.88 -18.94
N ASN A 175 -31.44 -6.86 -18.23
CA ASN A 175 -30.84 -5.74 -17.51
C ASN A 175 -31.77 -5.13 -16.43
N THR A 176 -32.31 -5.98 -15.56
CA THR A 176 -33.02 -5.58 -14.34
C THR A 176 -32.40 -6.24 -13.10
N PHE A 177 -32.56 -5.60 -11.93
CA PHE A 177 -32.15 -6.15 -10.64
C PHE A 177 -33.30 -6.90 -9.93
N LYS A 178 -34.56 -6.52 -10.19
CA LYS A 178 -35.79 -7.04 -9.55
C LYS A 178 -35.73 -6.96 -8.02
N PRO A 179 -35.53 -5.76 -7.43
CA PRO A 179 -35.21 -5.57 -6.00
C PRO A 179 -36.24 -6.18 -5.05
N THR A 180 -37.52 -6.04 -5.37
CA THR A 180 -38.65 -6.55 -4.57
C THR A 180 -38.99 -8.03 -4.85
N LYS A 181 -38.29 -8.70 -5.78
CA LYS A 181 -38.46 -10.15 -5.99
C LYS A 181 -37.96 -10.88 -4.74
N VAL A 182 -38.79 -11.78 -4.21
CA VAL A 182 -38.38 -12.74 -3.19
C VAL A 182 -37.37 -13.72 -3.78
N ILE A 183 -36.32 -14.03 -3.02
CA ILE A 183 -35.31 -15.02 -3.43
C ILE A 183 -35.77 -16.45 -3.19
N THR A 184 -35.39 -17.35 -4.09
CA THR A 184 -35.54 -18.80 -3.91
C THR A 184 -34.33 -19.40 -3.19
N ARG A 185 -34.44 -20.64 -2.70
CA ARG A 185 -33.33 -21.37 -2.07
C ARG A 185 -32.16 -21.57 -3.04
N ALA A 186 -32.45 -21.81 -4.32
CA ALA A 186 -31.47 -21.87 -5.39
C ALA A 186 -30.75 -20.52 -5.63
N GLU A 187 -31.48 -19.40 -5.63
CA GLU A 187 -30.87 -18.08 -5.72
C GLU A 187 -30.00 -17.76 -4.49
N LEU A 188 -30.46 -18.08 -3.28
CA LEU A 188 -29.65 -17.89 -2.07
C LEU A 188 -28.40 -18.78 -2.07
N ALA A 189 -28.51 -20.04 -2.48
CA ALA A 189 -27.38 -20.96 -2.58
C ALA A 189 -26.30 -20.41 -3.50
N LYS A 190 -26.68 -19.97 -4.72
CA LYS A 190 -25.73 -19.32 -5.64
C LYS A 190 -25.10 -18.07 -5.04
N ILE A 191 -25.88 -17.23 -4.35
CA ILE A 191 -25.39 -15.99 -3.74
C ILE A 191 -24.39 -16.27 -2.60
N LEU A 192 -24.65 -17.26 -1.74
CA LEU A 192 -23.71 -17.66 -0.69
C LEU A 192 -22.44 -18.31 -1.26
N TYR A 193 -22.57 -19.14 -2.32
CA TYR A 193 -21.44 -19.74 -3.02
C TYR A 193 -20.45 -18.69 -3.54
N TYR A 194 -20.93 -17.67 -4.25
CA TYR A 194 -20.07 -16.58 -4.75
C TYR A 194 -19.67 -15.55 -3.69
N TYR A 195 -20.42 -15.43 -2.58
CA TYR A 195 -19.93 -14.68 -1.41
C TYR A 195 -18.69 -15.37 -0.84
N LEU A 196 -18.84 -16.64 -0.42
CA LEU A 196 -17.86 -17.36 0.39
C LEU A 196 -16.61 -17.71 -0.41
N GLY A 197 -16.82 -18.12 -1.67
CA GLY A 197 -15.81 -18.68 -2.54
C GLY A 197 -15.26 -19.99 -1.98
N THR A 198 -14.01 -19.99 -1.52
CA THR A 198 -13.44 -21.13 -0.78
C THR A 198 -13.66 -20.95 0.72
N SER A 199 -14.44 -21.85 1.32
CA SER A 199 -14.60 -21.93 2.78
C SER A 199 -13.39 -22.63 3.43
N LEU A 200 -12.74 -21.94 4.36
CA LEU A 200 -11.67 -22.47 5.21
C LEU A 200 -12.24 -22.65 6.63
N SER A 201 -13.01 -23.73 6.78
CA SER A 201 -13.91 -24.05 7.89
C SER A 201 -13.39 -25.17 8.82
N THR A 202 -12.12 -25.58 8.71
CA THR A 202 -11.54 -26.67 9.52
C THR A 202 -10.47 -26.15 10.48
N ALA A 203 -10.79 -26.13 11.78
CA ALA A 203 -9.89 -25.69 12.85
C ALA A 203 -8.54 -26.45 12.83
N GLY A 204 -7.45 -25.70 12.95
CA GLY A 204 -6.08 -26.19 12.93
C GLY A 204 -5.53 -26.65 11.57
N LYS A 205 -6.32 -26.64 10.49
CA LYS A 205 -5.84 -27.08 9.17
C LYS A 205 -4.84 -26.07 8.57
N ALA A 206 -3.78 -26.60 7.96
CA ALA A 206 -2.97 -25.87 6.99
C ALA A 206 -3.56 -26.04 5.58
N TYR A 207 -3.81 -24.92 4.92
CA TYR A 207 -4.30 -24.80 3.55
C TYR A 207 -3.23 -24.12 2.68
N THR A 208 -3.32 -24.32 1.37
CA THR A 208 -2.44 -23.70 0.36
C THR A 208 -3.26 -23.07 -0.76
N GLY A 209 -2.62 -22.36 -1.68
CA GLY A 209 -3.25 -21.96 -2.94
C GLY A 209 -3.88 -23.11 -3.75
N SER A 210 -3.47 -24.37 -3.51
CA SER A 210 -4.04 -25.56 -4.17
C SER A 210 -5.34 -26.08 -3.54
N ASP A 211 -5.69 -25.63 -2.33
CA ASP A 211 -7.01 -25.88 -1.71
C ASP A 211 -8.10 -24.93 -2.24
N LEU A 212 -7.72 -23.87 -2.98
CA LEU A 212 -8.62 -22.82 -3.41
C LEU A 212 -9.41 -23.19 -4.69
N LYS A 213 -10.70 -22.83 -4.69
CA LYS A 213 -11.62 -23.07 -5.80
C LYS A 213 -11.38 -22.11 -6.97
N SER A 214 -11.06 -22.66 -8.14
CA SER A 214 -10.76 -21.88 -9.35
C SER A 214 -11.98 -21.24 -10.04
N ASP A 215 -13.20 -21.57 -9.63
CA ASP A 215 -14.46 -21.02 -10.16
C ASP A 215 -15.04 -19.88 -9.31
N THR A 216 -14.35 -19.47 -8.23
CA THR A 216 -14.76 -18.42 -7.29
C THR A 216 -13.58 -17.57 -6.86
N ALA A 217 -13.73 -16.24 -6.83
CA ALA A 217 -12.62 -15.33 -6.53
C ALA A 217 -12.29 -15.16 -5.03
N ASN A 218 -13.28 -15.36 -4.15
CA ASN A 218 -13.18 -15.06 -2.72
C ASN A 218 -12.68 -16.25 -1.88
N VAL A 219 -12.25 -15.96 -0.65
CA VAL A 219 -11.94 -16.95 0.39
C VAL A 219 -12.54 -16.50 1.73
N THR A 220 -13.07 -17.42 2.52
CA THR A 220 -13.67 -17.16 3.83
C THR A 220 -13.09 -18.07 4.90
N ILE A 221 -12.40 -17.49 5.89
CA ILE A 221 -11.85 -18.15 7.07
C ILE A 221 -12.80 -17.95 8.25
N SER A 222 -13.36 -19.03 8.78
CA SER A 222 -14.27 -19.02 9.93
C SER A 222 -13.76 -19.80 11.14
N GLU A 223 -12.67 -20.55 11.00
CA GLU A 223 -12.00 -21.34 12.04
C GLU A 223 -10.49 -21.08 12.03
N SER A 224 -9.80 -21.36 13.14
CA SER A 224 -8.34 -21.23 13.24
C SER A 224 -7.64 -22.00 12.12
N CYS A 225 -6.73 -21.37 11.37
CA CYS A 225 -6.04 -22.03 10.26
C CYS A 225 -4.68 -21.40 9.93
N THR A 226 -3.94 -22.06 9.06
CA THR A 226 -2.85 -21.44 8.29
C THR A 226 -3.21 -21.47 6.81
N LEU A 227 -2.99 -20.37 6.08
CA LEU A 227 -3.04 -20.33 4.62
C LEU A 227 -1.67 -19.87 4.10
N SER A 228 -1.05 -20.68 3.24
CA SER A 228 0.25 -20.40 2.63
C SER A 228 0.18 -20.37 1.10
N ASP A 229 1.15 -19.71 0.46
CA ASP A 229 1.45 -19.85 -0.98
C ASP A 229 0.21 -19.65 -1.88
N ALA A 230 -0.56 -18.58 -1.63
CA ALA A 230 -1.88 -18.39 -2.20
C ALA A 230 -2.05 -17.03 -2.90
N THR A 231 -2.67 -17.03 -4.07
CA THR A 231 -3.21 -15.81 -4.70
C THR A 231 -4.73 -15.86 -4.68
N ILE A 232 -5.35 -14.83 -4.12
CA ILE A 232 -6.80 -14.66 -4.02
C ILE A 232 -7.21 -13.54 -4.97
N ASP A 233 -8.05 -13.87 -5.95
CA ASP A 233 -8.49 -12.93 -7.00
C ASP A 233 -9.54 -11.92 -6.53
N GLY A 234 -10.28 -12.26 -5.47
CA GLY A 234 -11.32 -11.45 -4.84
C GLY A 234 -10.95 -11.07 -3.41
N ASP A 235 -11.95 -11.02 -2.54
CA ASP A 235 -11.78 -10.64 -1.13
C ASP A 235 -11.40 -11.85 -0.25
N LEU A 236 -10.69 -11.57 0.85
CA LEU A 236 -10.42 -12.52 1.92
C LEU A 236 -11.19 -12.12 3.18
N TYR A 237 -12.14 -12.93 3.61
CA TYR A 237 -12.96 -12.72 4.80
C TYR A 237 -12.40 -13.50 5.99
N LEU A 238 -12.04 -12.82 7.09
CA LEU A 238 -11.74 -13.45 8.38
C LEU A 238 -12.88 -13.13 9.33
N THR A 239 -13.80 -14.08 9.51
CA THR A 239 -15.15 -13.81 10.03
C THR A 239 -15.18 -13.59 11.55
N GLU A 240 -16.25 -12.97 12.02
CA GLU A 240 -16.54 -12.86 13.46
C GLU A 240 -16.67 -14.22 14.18
N GLY A 241 -16.84 -15.34 13.44
CA GLY A 241 -16.88 -16.70 13.99
C GLY A 241 -15.58 -17.09 14.70
N LEU A 242 -14.44 -16.61 14.18
CA LEU A 242 -13.11 -16.80 14.77
C LEU A 242 -12.97 -16.29 16.21
N ALA A 243 -13.83 -15.39 16.68
CA ALA A 243 -13.74 -14.75 17.99
C ALA A 243 -12.35 -14.14 18.30
N SER A 244 -11.45 -14.90 18.93
CA SER A 244 -10.07 -14.54 19.27
C SER A 244 -9.01 -15.48 18.67
N ASP A 245 -9.43 -16.50 17.95
CA ASP A 245 -8.59 -17.61 17.49
C ASP A 245 -7.52 -17.19 16.49
N ALA A 246 -6.39 -17.91 16.49
CA ALA A 246 -5.25 -17.57 15.67
C ALA A 246 -5.46 -17.95 14.19
N VAL A 247 -5.17 -17.00 13.29
CA VAL A 247 -5.06 -17.24 11.84
C VAL A 247 -3.70 -16.76 11.36
N GLN A 248 -3.02 -17.60 10.57
CA GLN A 248 -1.72 -17.30 9.98
C GLN A 248 -1.83 -17.25 8.45
N LEU A 249 -1.48 -16.11 7.86
CA LEU A 249 -1.31 -15.93 6.42
C LEU A 249 0.20 -15.83 6.15
N ASN A 250 0.75 -16.68 5.27
CA ASN A 250 2.16 -16.66 4.89
C ASN A 250 2.28 -16.63 3.36
N ASP A 251 2.95 -15.63 2.81
CA ASP A 251 3.19 -15.52 1.36
C ASP A 251 1.87 -15.53 0.55
N VAL A 252 0.86 -14.80 1.07
CA VAL A 252 -0.49 -14.68 0.49
C VAL A 252 -0.67 -13.33 -0.20
N TYR A 253 -1.13 -13.33 -1.44
CA TYR A 253 -1.49 -12.12 -2.19
C TYR A 253 -3.00 -12.03 -2.41
N VAL A 254 -3.63 -10.93 -2.00
CA VAL A 254 -5.08 -10.71 -2.13
C VAL A 254 -5.34 -9.48 -3.00
N LYS A 255 -5.93 -9.69 -4.18
CA LYS A 255 -6.24 -8.63 -5.15
C LYS A 255 -7.47 -7.81 -4.79
N GLY A 256 -8.41 -8.40 -4.03
CA GLY A 256 -9.50 -7.68 -3.37
C GLY A 256 -9.11 -7.19 -1.97
N THR A 257 -10.10 -6.97 -1.12
CA THR A 257 -9.90 -6.46 0.25
C THR A 257 -9.68 -7.62 1.23
N ILE A 258 -8.76 -7.48 2.20
CA ILE A 258 -8.72 -8.35 3.38
C ILE A 258 -9.61 -7.75 4.47
N ILE A 259 -10.63 -8.50 4.89
CA ILE A 259 -11.65 -8.03 5.84
C ILE A 259 -11.50 -8.81 7.15
N VAL A 260 -10.92 -8.16 8.16
CA VAL A 260 -10.72 -8.73 9.51
C VAL A 260 -11.89 -8.33 10.40
N ALA A 261 -12.74 -9.30 10.73
CA ALA A 261 -13.89 -9.13 11.62
C ALA A 261 -13.82 -9.99 12.91
N GLY A 262 -12.92 -10.97 12.96
CA GLY A 262 -12.61 -11.76 14.15
C GLY A 262 -11.19 -12.35 14.11
N GLY A 263 -10.78 -12.95 15.22
CA GLY A 263 -9.50 -13.66 15.36
C GLY A 263 -8.30 -12.78 15.71
N THR A 264 -7.18 -13.47 15.95
CA THR A 264 -5.83 -12.90 16.14
C THR A 264 -5.02 -13.23 14.89
N VAL A 265 -4.83 -12.25 14.01
CA VAL A 265 -4.34 -12.49 12.65
C VAL A 265 -2.86 -12.13 12.53
N THR A 266 -2.04 -13.06 12.07
CA THR A 266 -0.63 -12.85 11.71
C THR A 266 -0.45 -12.95 10.21
N MET A 267 0.19 -11.96 9.61
CA MET A 267 0.33 -11.77 8.16
C MET A 267 1.82 -11.64 7.80
N THR A 268 2.45 -12.77 7.49
CA THR A 268 3.85 -12.84 7.04
C THR A 268 3.90 -12.73 5.52
N ASN A 269 4.74 -11.85 4.96
CA ASN A 269 4.92 -11.69 3.50
C ASN A 269 3.60 -11.48 2.71
N THR A 270 2.56 -11.04 3.39
CA THR A 270 1.19 -10.99 2.87
C THR A 270 0.89 -9.59 2.35
N MET A 271 0.19 -9.50 1.22
CA MET A 271 -0.03 -8.23 0.52
C MET A 271 -1.47 -8.08 0.04
N SER A 272 -2.01 -6.86 0.18
CA SER A 272 -3.29 -6.45 -0.38
C SER A 272 -3.30 -4.93 -0.50
N ASP A 273 -3.94 -4.38 -1.52
CA ASP A 273 -4.07 -2.92 -1.66
C ASP A 273 -5.01 -2.30 -0.60
N HIS A 274 -5.86 -3.10 0.08
CA HIS A 274 -6.79 -2.60 1.11
C HIS A 274 -7.10 -3.63 2.22
N ILE A 275 -6.97 -3.21 3.48
CA ILE A 275 -7.48 -3.94 4.66
C ILE A 275 -8.67 -3.17 5.27
N VAL A 276 -9.71 -3.88 5.72
CA VAL A 276 -10.76 -3.35 6.60
C VAL A 276 -10.77 -4.14 7.92
N VAL A 277 -10.53 -3.45 9.04
CA VAL A 277 -10.53 -4.02 10.40
C VAL A 277 -11.82 -3.55 11.12
N SER A 278 -12.83 -4.43 11.18
CA SER A 278 -14.18 -4.05 11.61
C SER A 278 -15.00 -5.23 12.16
N SER A 279 -15.27 -5.22 13.47
CA SER A 279 -16.18 -6.17 14.13
C SER A 279 -17.35 -5.46 14.82
N PRO A 280 -18.63 -5.85 14.56
CA PRO A 280 -19.78 -5.33 15.28
C PRO A 280 -19.84 -5.82 16.74
N MET A 281 -19.03 -6.82 17.11
CA MET A 281 -19.10 -7.49 18.41
C MET A 281 -18.48 -6.70 19.57
N GLY A 282 -17.79 -5.59 19.30
CA GLY A 282 -17.07 -4.80 20.31
C GLY A 282 -15.81 -5.49 20.86
N ARG A 283 -15.27 -6.47 20.12
CA ARG A 283 -14.01 -7.16 20.44
C ARG A 283 -12.80 -6.30 20.13
N LEU A 284 -11.68 -6.59 20.81
CA LEU A 284 -10.36 -6.16 20.39
C LEU A 284 -9.91 -7.05 19.23
N LEU A 285 -9.83 -6.51 18.01
CA LEU A 285 -9.17 -7.20 16.89
C LEU A 285 -7.65 -7.02 17.00
N GLN A 286 -6.87 -8.02 16.59
CA GLN A 286 -5.41 -7.94 16.57
C GLN A 286 -4.90 -8.37 15.20
N VAL A 287 -4.12 -7.49 14.55
CA VAL A 287 -3.52 -7.75 13.23
C VAL A 287 -2.01 -7.48 13.33
N THR A 288 -1.19 -8.46 12.94
CA THR A 288 0.27 -8.37 12.95
C THR A 288 0.82 -8.49 11.54
N ALA A 289 1.52 -7.48 11.04
CA ALA A 289 2.28 -7.51 9.79
C ALA A 289 3.74 -7.93 10.06
N ALA A 290 4.31 -8.80 9.22
CA ALA A 290 5.67 -9.31 9.37
C ALA A 290 6.36 -9.63 8.03
N GLY A 291 7.69 -9.61 8.00
CA GLY A 291 8.48 -9.95 6.81
C GLY A 291 8.33 -8.90 5.70
N ALA A 292 7.92 -9.34 4.50
CA ALA A 292 7.63 -8.48 3.35
C ALA A 292 6.13 -8.12 3.24
N ALA A 293 5.44 -7.89 4.36
CA ALA A 293 4.03 -7.50 4.35
C ALA A 293 3.82 -6.07 3.84
N ARG A 294 2.74 -5.84 3.08
CA ARG A 294 2.44 -4.53 2.48
C ARG A 294 0.93 -4.29 2.31
N PHE A 295 0.42 -3.29 3.03
CA PHE A 295 -0.96 -2.85 3.04
C PHE A 295 -1.01 -1.32 2.86
N PRO A 296 -1.08 -0.82 1.61
CA PRO A 296 -1.07 0.61 1.31
C PRO A 296 -2.19 1.40 2.01
N SER A 297 -3.36 0.78 2.18
CA SER A 297 -4.52 1.39 2.86
C SER A 297 -5.12 0.41 3.88
N THR A 298 -5.32 0.88 5.12
CA THR A 298 -5.91 0.10 6.22
C THR A 298 -7.01 0.91 6.91
N GLU A 299 -8.26 0.48 6.79
CA GLU A 299 -9.41 1.14 7.40
C GLU A 299 -9.84 0.44 8.70
N VAL A 300 -9.74 1.15 9.83
CA VAL A 300 -10.10 0.66 11.17
C VAL A 300 -11.44 1.26 11.61
N ARG A 301 -12.49 0.42 11.70
CA ARG A 301 -13.85 0.84 12.05
C ARG A 301 -14.32 0.42 13.45
N SER A 302 -13.54 -0.43 14.13
CA SER A 302 -13.81 -0.91 15.49
C SER A 302 -12.51 -1.02 16.30
N THR A 303 -12.63 -1.28 17.60
CA THR A 303 -11.48 -1.44 18.51
C THR A 303 -10.44 -2.45 17.99
N ALA A 304 -9.19 -2.03 17.86
CA ALA A 304 -8.14 -2.84 17.22
C ALA A 304 -6.73 -2.57 17.79
N VAL A 305 -5.83 -3.51 17.55
CA VAL A 305 -4.37 -3.32 17.61
C VAL A 305 -3.74 -3.67 16.27
N LEU A 306 -2.88 -2.79 15.78
CA LEU A 306 -2.01 -3.03 14.63
C LEU A 306 -0.55 -3.14 15.11
N TYR A 307 0.09 -4.26 14.81
CA TYR A 307 1.48 -4.58 15.18
C TYR A 307 2.35 -4.79 13.95
N GLU A 308 3.54 -4.18 13.91
CA GLU A 308 4.58 -4.51 12.93
C GLU A 308 5.74 -5.24 13.60
N LYS A 309 6.06 -6.43 13.10
CA LYS A 309 7.00 -7.34 13.75
C LYS A 309 8.06 -7.82 12.76
N LYS A 310 9.18 -7.10 12.74
CA LYS A 310 10.32 -7.36 11.85
C LYS A 310 9.90 -7.29 10.37
N LEU A 311 9.63 -6.08 9.88
CA LEU A 311 9.61 -5.85 8.42
C LEU A 311 11.05 -6.03 7.90
N THR A 312 11.25 -6.94 6.95
CA THR A 312 12.59 -7.42 6.56
C THR A 312 13.15 -6.80 5.28
N THR A 313 12.34 -6.01 4.56
CA THR A 313 12.58 -5.68 3.16
C THR A 313 12.30 -4.20 2.90
N ALA A 314 13.26 -3.47 2.32
CA ALA A 314 13.07 -2.07 1.96
C ALA A 314 11.98 -1.91 0.88
N GLY A 315 11.16 -0.86 1.00
CA GLY A 315 9.99 -0.64 0.12
C GLY A 315 8.72 -1.40 0.51
N TYR A 316 8.74 -2.14 1.62
CA TYR A 316 7.57 -2.79 2.22
C TYR A 316 7.27 -2.09 3.56
N GLU A 317 6.07 -1.53 3.67
CA GLU A 317 5.72 -0.50 4.65
C GLU A 317 4.63 -0.94 5.64
N GLY A 318 4.39 -2.25 5.77
CA GLY A 318 3.40 -2.78 6.72
C GLY A 318 2.02 -2.15 6.51
N PHE A 319 1.55 -1.34 7.46
CA PHE A 319 0.29 -0.58 7.40
C PHE A 319 0.52 0.89 7.01
N ALA A 320 0.87 1.14 5.74
CA ALA A 320 1.37 2.45 5.28
C ALA A 320 0.43 3.63 5.63
N ASP A 321 -0.82 3.61 5.17
CA ASP A 321 -1.85 4.59 5.57
C ASP A 321 -2.96 3.91 6.38
N VAL A 322 -3.29 4.48 7.54
CA VAL A 322 -4.31 3.98 8.48
C VAL A 322 -5.42 5.01 8.66
N LYS A 323 -6.65 4.65 8.28
CA LYS A 323 -7.85 5.49 8.41
C LYS A 323 -8.76 4.97 9.52
N ILE A 324 -9.04 5.77 10.55
CA ILE A 324 -10.07 5.48 11.56
C ILE A 324 -11.41 6.06 11.10
N ASN A 325 -12.36 5.17 10.79
CA ASN A 325 -13.66 5.51 10.20
C ASN A 325 -14.78 4.54 10.67
N GLY A 326 -15.21 4.68 11.92
CA GLY A 326 -16.30 3.88 12.52
C GLY A 326 -17.61 4.66 12.71
N ASP A 327 -18.73 3.94 12.81
CA ASP A 327 -20.06 4.48 13.19
C ASP A 327 -20.11 5.02 14.65
N LYS A 328 -19.09 4.69 15.44
CA LYS A 328 -18.96 4.98 16.88
C LYS A 328 -17.50 5.22 17.21
N LYS A 329 -17.23 5.82 18.37
CA LYS A 329 -15.86 6.04 18.88
C LYS A 329 -14.99 4.78 18.77
N VAL A 330 -13.82 4.92 18.14
CA VAL A 330 -12.87 3.82 17.89
C VAL A 330 -11.65 3.94 18.79
N SER A 331 -11.19 2.80 19.33
CA SER A 331 -9.93 2.72 20.07
C SER A 331 -8.90 1.91 19.29
N LEU A 332 -7.80 2.55 18.91
CA LEU A 332 -6.66 1.93 18.22
C LEU A 332 -5.44 1.92 19.13
N THR A 333 -4.78 0.77 19.27
CA THR A 333 -3.38 0.70 19.70
C THR A 333 -2.51 0.50 18.46
N LEU A 334 -1.45 1.29 18.34
CA LEU A 334 -0.54 1.30 17.20
C LEU A 334 0.87 0.97 17.66
N ASP A 335 1.42 -0.15 17.17
CA ASP A 335 2.79 -0.63 17.39
C ASP A 335 3.48 -0.81 16.01
N ALA A 336 3.51 0.26 15.20
CA ALA A 336 3.86 0.30 13.78
C ALA A 336 4.44 1.67 13.36
N ASP A 337 5.15 1.72 12.21
CA ASP A 337 5.76 2.93 11.64
C ASP A 337 5.02 3.38 10.36
N ILE A 338 4.08 4.33 10.48
CA ILE A 338 3.08 4.62 9.42
C ILE A 338 3.20 6.02 8.79
N ASN A 339 2.82 6.14 7.52
CA ASN A 339 2.86 7.37 6.71
C ASN A 339 1.71 8.32 7.05
N HIS A 340 0.47 7.82 7.07
CA HIS A 340 -0.71 8.64 7.39
C HIS A 340 -1.61 7.97 8.44
N LEU A 341 -2.03 8.75 9.44
CA LEU A 341 -3.10 8.40 10.38
C LEU A 341 -4.26 9.39 10.24
N GLU A 342 -5.34 8.99 9.59
CA GLU A 342 -6.53 9.82 9.42
C GLU A 342 -7.60 9.48 10.47
N LEU A 343 -8.06 10.49 11.21
CA LEU A 343 -9.02 10.33 12.31
C LEU A 343 -10.35 11.00 11.94
N ASP A 344 -11.16 10.29 11.14
CA ASP A 344 -12.46 10.74 10.62
C ASP A 344 -13.65 10.36 11.54
N THR A 345 -13.38 9.58 12.59
CA THR A 345 -14.28 9.28 13.71
C THR A 345 -13.66 9.73 15.04
N GLU A 346 -14.49 10.03 16.05
CA GLU A 346 -14.00 10.25 17.42
C GLU A 346 -13.13 9.06 17.86
N SER A 347 -11.97 9.31 18.47
CA SER A 347 -11.00 8.23 18.67
C SER A 347 -10.17 8.33 19.95
N THR A 348 -9.62 7.19 20.37
CA THR A 348 -8.46 7.12 21.27
C THR A 348 -7.35 6.33 20.59
N VAL A 349 -6.16 6.91 20.46
CA VAL A 349 -5.01 6.27 19.83
C VAL A 349 -3.89 6.09 20.85
N SER A 350 -3.47 4.86 21.11
CA SER A 350 -2.33 4.56 21.98
C SER A 350 -1.12 4.15 21.15
N ILE A 351 -0.12 5.03 21.02
CA ILE A 351 1.08 4.81 20.21
C ILE A 351 2.21 4.28 21.12
N THR A 352 2.76 3.09 20.84
CA THR A 352 3.84 2.51 21.66
C THR A 352 5.12 3.33 21.59
N ALA A 353 6.10 3.03 22.45
CA ALA A 353 7.41 3.71 22.44
C ALA A 353 8.23 3.45 21.16
N ASN A 354 7.92 2.41 20.41
CA ASN A 354 8.56 2.10 19.14
C ASN A 354 7.83 2.74 17.95
N ALA A 355 6.51 2.92 18.08
CA ALA A 355 5.62 3.28 16.99
C ALA A 355 5.56 4.77 16.70
N SER A 356 5.12 5.05 15.48
CA SER A 356 5.42 6.33 14.88
C SER A 356 4.48 6.68 13.72
N VAL A 357 4.21 7.98 13.55
CA VAL A 357 3.25 8.50 12.55
C VAL A 357 3.88 9.71 11.84
N TYR A 358 4.13 9.63 10.52
CA TYR A 358 4.63 10.79 9.73
C TYR A 358 3.62 11.94 9.77
N ARG A 359 2.40 11.69 9.31
CA ARG A 359 1.30 12.67 9.33
C ARG A 359 0.10 12.10 10.06
N MET A 360 -0.46 12.86 10.99
CA MET A 360 -1.78 12.59 11.53
C MET A 360 -2.75 13.68 11.06
N THR A 361 -3.90 13.32 10.49
CA THR A 361 -4.97 14.28 10.15
C THR A 361 -6.16 14.04 11.08
N ALA A 362 -6.44 14.99 11.97
CA ALA A 362 -7.51 14.87 12.95
C ALA A 362 -8.76 15.66 12.54
N SER A 363 -9.67 14.99 11.83
CA SER A 363 -10.97 15.53 11.38
C SER A 363 -12.05 15.50 12.47
N LYS A 364 -11.83 14.77 13.57
CA LYS A 364 -12.71 14.64 14.75
C LYS A 364 -11.94 14.77 16.06
N PRO A 365 -12.62 14.91 17.22
CA PRO A 365 -11.97 14.89 18.52
C PRO A 365 -11.23 13.55 18.76
N ALA A 366 -10.00 13.62 19.25
CA ALA A 366 -9.14 12.46 19.40
C ALA A 366 -8.22 12.60 20.61
N SER A 367 -8.11 11.54 21.42
CA SER A 367 -7.12 11.48 22.52
C SER A 367 -5.97 10.55 22.14
N VAL A 368 -4.77 11.10 22.01
CA VAL A 368 -3.55 10.37 21.69
C VAL A 368 -2.70 10.19 22.95
N THR A 369 -2.36 8.95 23.25
CA THR A 369 -1.61 8.53 24.45
C THR A 369 -0.47 7.57 24.09
N GLY A 370 0.31 7.15 25.09
CA GLY A 370 1.48 6.30 24.90
C GLY A 370 2.77 7.11 24.83
N TYR A 371 3.77 6.60 24.12
CA TYR A 371 5.17 7.06 24.19
C TYR A 371 5.84 7.31 22.82
N GLY A 372 5.11 7.07 21.74
CA GLY A 372 5.62 7.19 20.37
C GLY A 372 5.68 8.63 19.85
N THR A 373 5.94 8.75 18.55
CA THR A 373 6.18 10.04 17.88
C THR A 373 5.17 10.30 16.76
N ILE A 374 4.47 11.44 16.82
CA ILE A 374 3.77 12.03 15.69
C ILE A 374 4.64 13.17 15.16
N TYR A 375 4.97 13.16 13.88
CA TYR A 375 5.78 14.22 13.30
C TYR A 375 4.96 15.45 12.94
N GLN A 376 3.94 15.30 12.08
CA GLN A 376 3.08 16.40 11.65
C GLN A 376 1.61 16.14 11.98
N ALA A 377 1.06 16.85 12.96
CA ALA A 377 -0.38 16.80 13.27
C ALA A 377 -1.15 17.90 12.54
N GLU A 378 -2.00 17.55 11.58
CA GLU A 378 -2.95 18.45 10.90
C GLU A 378 -4.31 18.40 11.63
N ILE A 379 -4.57 19.41 12.45
CA ILE A 379 -5.69 19.44 13.41
C ILE A 379 -6.85 20.25 12.85
N LYS A 380 -7.93 19.56 12.48
CA LYS A 380 -9.14 20.13 11.85
C LYS A 380 -10.36 20.15 12.78
N SER A 381 -10.26 19.57 13.97
CA SER A 381 -11.35 19.47 14.95
C SER A 381 -10.88 19.83 16.35
N SER A 382 -11.71 20.53 17.12
CA SER A 382 -11.42 20.85 18.52
C SER A 382 -11.61 19.62 19.41
N GLY A 383 -10.90 19.56 20.54
CA GLY A 383 -10.91 18.39 21.41
C GLY A 383 -9.96 17.28 20.95
N VAL A 384 -8.94 17.64 20.16
CA VAL A 384 -7.75 16.81 19.94
C VAL A 384 -6.77 17.04 21.08
N SER A 385 -6.26 15.98 21.69
CA SER A 385 -5.34 16.06 22.82
C SER A 385 -4.21 15.03 22.75
N PHE A 386 -3.00 15.43 23.08
CA PHE A 386 -1.80 14.59 23.19
C PHE A 386 -1.33 14.53 24.64
N ALA A 387 -1.10 13.32 25.16
CA ALA A 387 -0.46 13.12 26.46
C ALA A 387 0.99 13.68 26.46
N SER A 388 1.49 14.12 27.61
CA SER A 388 2.86 14.68 27.76
C SER A 388 3.99 13.70 27.42
N SER A 389 3.68 12.41 27.34
CA SER A 389 4.60 11.33 26.94
C SER A 389 4.63 11.09 25.42
N VAL A 390 3.65 11.59 24.66
CA VAL A 390 3.63 11.52 23.19
C VAL A 390 4.42 12.68 22.62
N ARG A 391 5.34 12.39 21.70
CA ARG A 391 6.15 13.41 21.02
C ARG A 391 5.37 13.95 19.83
N VAL A 392 5.21 15.27 19.73
CA VAL A 392 4.60 15.94 18.58
C VAL A 392 5.58 16.97 18.04
N SER A 393 6.28 16.63 16.95
CA SER A 393 7.40 17.45 16.44
C SER A 393 6.96 18.73 15.72
N GLY A 394 5.72 18.79 15.25
CA GLY A 394 5.07 19.99 14.77
C GLY A 394 3.61 19.74 14.39
N TYR A 395 2.87 20.81 14.15
CA TYR A 395 1.42 20.75 13.99
C TYR A 395 0.87 21.96 13.23
N THR A 396 -0.22 21.76 12.50
CA THR A 396 -1.04 22.83 11.93
C THR A 396 -2.43 22.78 12.56
N ILE A 397 -3.01 23.95 12.86
CA ILE A 397 -4.33 24.06 13.49
C ILE A 397 -5.23 24.90 12.59
N ALA A 398 -6.39 24.36 12.24
CA ALA A 398 -7.39 25.08 11.44
C ALA A 398 -7.95 26.29 12.20
N ASN A 399 -8.40 27.32 11.47
CA ASN A 399 -8.90 28.54 12.10
C ASN A 399 -10.11 28.26 13.02
N GLY A 400 -10.07 28.76 14.25
CA GLY A 400 -11.08 28.53 15.28
C GLY A 400 -11.00 27.18 16.01
N VAL A 401 -10.02 26.33 15.69
CA VAL A 401 -9.83 25.03 16.35
C VAL A 401 -8.88 25.13 17.55
N THR A 402 -9.11 24.29 18.58
CA THR A 402 -8.25 24.19 19.76
C THR A 402 -7.83 22.75 20.05
N ALA A 403 -6.55 22.57 20.38
CA ALA A 403 -5.97 21.29 20.78
C ALA A 403 -5.09 21.44 22.02
N ILE A 404 -4.78 20.33 22.67
CA ILE A 404 -3.97 20.28 23.91
C ILE A 404 -2.77 19.35 23.70
N ALA A 405 -1.58 19.74 24.13
CA ALA A 405 -0.43 18.83 24.25
C ALA A 405 0.19 18.98 25.64
N GLY A 406 0.36 17.87 26.36
CA GLY A 406 0.97 17.86 27.70
C GLY A 406 0.28 18.76 28.73
N GLY A 407 -1.02 19.04 28.55
CA GLY A 407 -1.81 19.97 29.38
C GLY A 407 -1.77 21.44 28.95
N GLN A 408 -0.91 21.82 28.01
CA GLN A 408 -0.88 23.15 27.41
C GLN A 408 -1.84 23.24 26.22
N THR A 409 -2.53 24.36 26.04
CA THR A 409 -3.30 24.64 24.82
C THR A 409 -2.34 24.99 23.67
N LEU A 410 -2.48 24.32 22.53
CA LEU A 410 -1.72 24.63 21.32
C LEU A 410 -2.31 25.86 20.63
N THR A 411 -1.44 26.79 20.23
CA THR A 411 -1.83 28.07 19.59
C THR A 411 -1.04 28.32 18.32
N GLY A 412 -1.73 28.55 17.20
CA GLY A 412 -1.10 28.77 15.90
C GLY A 412 -0.69 27.47 15.21
N SER A 413 0.36 27.52 14.39
CA SER A 413 0.93 26.35 13.71
C SER A 413 2.45 26.36 13.82
N VAL A 414 3.03 25.19 14.07
CA VAL A 414 4.47 24.96 14.20
C VAL A 414 4.90 24.06 13.04
N THR A 415 5.75 24.58 12.15
CA THR A 415 6.40 23.77 11.12
C THR A 415 7.25 22.71 11.79
N ALA A 416 7.02 21.44 11.47
CA ALA A 416 7.73 20.34 12.07
C ALA A 416 9.18 20.27 11.53
N ALA A 417 10.16 20.07 12.42
CA ALA A 417 11.59 20.20 12.13
C ALA A 417 12.40 18.98 12.62
N VAL A 418 13.69 18.94 12.25
CA VAL A 418 14.68 18.03 12.85
C VAL A 418 15.11 18.53 14.22
N SER A 419 15.47 17.62 15.13
CA SER A 419 15.83 17.97 16.50
C SER A 419 17.11 17.22 16.95
N PRO A 420 18.11 17.90 17.54
CA PRO A 420 18.18 19.34 17.76
C PRO A 420 18.47 20.12 16.46
N GLU A 421 18.13 21.40 16.41
CA GLU A 421 18.41 22.27 15.25
C GLU A 421 19.90 22.65 15.14
N SER A 422 20.65 22.60 16.25
CA SER A 422 22.09 22.81 16.27
C SER A 422 22.80 21.96 17.33
N ILE A 423 24.09 21.70 17.12
CA ILE A 423 24.99 21.02 18.06
C ILE A 423 26.20 21.94 18.28
N SER A 424 26.41 22.37 19.52
CA SER A 424 27.62 23.13 19.88
C SER A 424 28.72 22.17 20.33
N VAL A 425 29.89 22.26 19.71
CA VAL A 425 31.07 21.45 20.04
C VAL A 425 32.18 22.39 20.51
N ASP A 426 32.43 22.41 21.82
CA ASP A 426 33.65 23.01 22.37
C ASP A 426 34.76 21.95 22.37
N LEU A 427 35.78 22.13 21.51
CA LEU A 427 36.92 21.22 21.43
C LEU A 427 37.76 21.21 22.71
N ASN A 428 37.63 22.24 23.56
CA ASN A 428 38.26 22.33 24.88
C ASN A 428 37.40 21.69 26.00
N ASN A 429 36.17 21.25 25.72
CA ASN A 429 35.24 20.69 26.72
C ASN A 429 34.33 19.57 26.19
N LEU A 430 34.90 18.59 25.49
CA LEU A 430 34.16 17.48 24.86
C LEU A 430 33.36 16.60 25.84
N SER A 431 33.71 16.56 27.13
CA SER A 431 33.04 15.72 28.14
C SER A 431 31.56 16.12 28.37
N ALA A 432 31.18 17.36 28.04
CA ALA A 432 29.81 17.84 28.13
C ALA A 432 28.84 17.18 27.12
N LEU A 433 29.35 16.53 26.07
CA LEU A 433 28.54 15.87 25.04
C LEU A 433 28.06 14.47 25.43
N GLY A 434 28.59 13.88 26.50
CA GLY A 434 28.35 12.47 26.84
C GLY A 434 28.93 11.51 25.80
N LYS A 435 28.29 10.36 25.59
CA LYS A 435 28.78 9.33 24.63
C LYS A 435 28.33 9.57 23.19
N ASN A 436 27.04 9.87 23.01
CA ASN A 436 26.41 10.12 21.72
C ASN A 436 25.44 11.31 21.84
N VAL A 437 25.31 12.10 20.78
CA VAL A 437 24.26 13.13 20.64
C VAL A 437 23.12 12.56 19.81
N ALA A 438 21.90 12.52 20.36
CA ALA A 438 20.72 12.04 19.64
C ALA A 438 20.23 13.08 18.62
N VAL A 439 19.91 12.62 17.41
CA VAL A 439 19.37 13.38 16.29
C VAL A 439 18.10 12.68 15.81
N THR A 440 16.96 13.32 16.00
CA THR A 440 15.65 12.81 15.56
C THR A 440 15.15 13.58 14.35
N VAL A 441 14.53 12.86 13.42
CA VAL A 441 14.01 13.42 12.16
C VAL A 441 12.50 13.47 12.11
N PRO A 442 11.94 14.19 11.13
CA PRO A 442 10.65 13.89 10.57
C PRO A 442 10.31 12.40 10.55
N ASN A 443 9.39 12.00 11.40
CA ASN A 443 9.02 10.59 11.52
C ASN A 443 8.49 10.04 10.19
N GLY A 444 8.76 8.77 9.86
CA GLY A 444 8.44 8.16 8.58
C GLY A 444 9.36 8.64 7.45
N LEU A 445 10.15 9.69 7.68
CA LEU A 445 11.38 9.90 6.93
C LEU A 445 12.52 9.22 7.66
N LYS A 446 13.24 8.37 6.93
CA LYS A 446 14.48 7.75 7.40
C LYS A 446 15.64 8.70 7.10
N ILE A 447 16.64 8.72 7.97
CA ILE A 447 17.94 9.28 7.62
C ILE A 447 18.59 8.28 6.66
N GLU A 448 18.51 8.54 5.36
CA GLU A 448 19.17 7.69 4.36
C GLU A 448 20.68 7.97 4.33
N LYS A 449 21.07 9.20 4.67
CA LYS A 449 22.47 9.66 4.63
C LYS A 449 22.70 10.77 5.65
N ILE A 450 23.80 10.69 6.39
CA ILE A 450 24.33 11.79 7.20
C ILE A 450 25.64 12.25 6.58
N GLU A 451 25.74 13.54 6.33
CA GLU A 451 26.90 14.16 5.68
C GLU A 451 27.35 15.38 6.45
N SER A 452 28.64 15.51 6.74
CA SER A 452 29.24 16.72 7.31
C SER A 452 30.21 17.33 6.31
N ASN A 453 29.84 18.47 5.74
CA ASN A 453 30.56 19.12 4.63
C ASN A 453 30.89 18.13 3.49
N GLY A 454 29.97 17.18 3.22
CA GLY A 454 30.11 16.14 2.20
C GLY A 454 30.83 14.86 2.64
N ALA A 455 31.58 14.85 3.75
CA ALA A 455 32.06 13.59 4.31
C ALA A 455 30.84 12.79 4.81
N VAL A 456 30.57 11.64 4.18
CA VAL A 456 29.50 10.72 4.60
C VAL A 456 29.95 10.01 5.87
N LEU A 457 29.15 10.11 6.94
CA LEU A 457 29.47 9.47 8.21
C LEU A 457 29.27 7.95 8.10
N THR A 458 30.12 7.18 8.78
CA THR A 458 30.05 5.72 8.79
C THR A 458 29.03 5.23 9.82
N ALA A 459 27.96 4.58 9.35
CA ALA A 459 27.01 3.92 10.25
C ALA A 459 27.69 2.78 11.04
N GLY A 460 27.47 2.74 12.36
CA GLY A 460 28.14 1.84 13.29
C GLY A 460 29.44 2.37 13.92
N THR A 461 29.98 3.50 13.42
CA THR A 461 31.26 4.08 13.91
C THR A 461 31.13 5.56 14.24
N ASP A 462 30.67 6.37 13.28
CA ASP A 462 30.53 7.82 13.42
C ASP A 462 29.11 8.22 13.87
N TYR A 463 28.13 7.36 13.59
CA TYR A 463 26.78 7.41 14.16
C TYR A 463 26.15 6.02 14.18
N THR A 464 25.06 5.85 14.93
CA THR A 464 24.17 4.67 14.84
C THR A 464 22.78 5.07 14.39
N GLN A 465 22.21 4.37 13.41
CA GLN A 465 20.80 4.49 13.00
C GLN A 465 19.85 4.18 14.18
N THR A 466 18.71 4.84 14.23
CA THR A 466 17.60 4.57 15.15
C THR A 466 16.26 4.65 14.42
N SER A 467 15.18 4.08 14.96
CA SER A 467 13.84 4.12 14.31
C SER A 467 13.30 5.54 14.08
N THR A 468 13.81 6.53 14.82
CA THR A 468 13.40 7.94 14.73
C THR A 468 14.51 8.87 14.22
N GLY A 469 15.62 8.32 13.72
CA GLY A 469 16.77 9.07 13.20
C GLY A 469 18.12 8.41 13.46
N ALA A 470 18.96 9.06 14.26
CA ALA A 470 20.34 8.65 14.52
C ALA A 470 20.85 9.08 15.90
N ALA A 471 21.95 8.48 16.35
CA ALA A 471 22.76 8.98 17.45
C ALA A 471 24.21 9.16 16.98
N ILE A 472 24.66 10.42 16.90
CA ILE A 472 25.99 10.82 16.42
C ILE A 472 27.03 10.56 17.51
N SER A 473 28.20 10.03 17.15
CA SER A 473 29.29 9.74 18.10
C SER A 473 29.98 11.02 18.58
N ALA A 474 30.16 11.17 19.91
CA ALA A 474 30.95 12.26 20.47
C ALA A 474 32.43 12.20 20.03
N ASP A 475 32.98 10.99 19.88
CA ASP A 475 34.34 10.76 19.37
C ASP A 475 34.50 11.20 17.90
N TRP A 476 33.42 11.22 17.11
CA TRP A 476 33.44 11.78 15.76
C TRP A 476 33.32 13.31 15.78
N LEU A 477 32.39 13.86 16.56
CA LEU A 477 32.22 15.31 16.74
C LEU A 477 33.54 15.99 17.20
N GLY A 478 34.24 15.39 18.16
CA GLY A 478 35.52 15.89 18.68
C GLY A 478 36.73 15.75 17.74
N ARG A 479 36.57 15.11 16.57
CA ARG A 479 37.60 15.03 15.51
C ARG A 479 37.39 16.05 14.39
N LEU A 480 36.31 16.83 14.41
CA LEU A 480 36.11 17.92 13.45
C LEU A 480 37.09 19.08 13.74
N PRO A 481 37.73 19.67 12.71
CA PRO A 481 38.48 20.91 12.88
C PRO A 481 37.58 22.08 13.29
N ARG A 482 38.20 23.23 13.55
CA ARG A 482 37.51 24.46 13.96
C ARG A 482 36.73 25.08 12.80
N GLY A 483 35.48 25.47 13.05
CA GLY A 483 34.64 26.17 12.07
C GLY A 483 33.15 25.84 12.23
N ASN A 484 32.35 26.28 11.25
CA ASN A 484 30.94 25.92 11.15
C ASN A 484 30.77 24.79 10.13
N TYR A 485 30.10 23.71 10.54
CA TYR A 485 29.87 22.51 9.74
C TYR A 485 28.37 22.29 9.58
N LYS A 486 27.94 21.89 8.39
CA LYS A 486 26.54 21.59 8.11
C LYS A 486 26.35 20.08 8.14
N LEU A 487 25.80 19.55 9.23
CA LEU A 487 25.34 18.17 9.29
C LEU A 487 24.04 18.08 8.48
N THR A 488 24.16 17.63 7.23
CA THR A 488 23.03 17.47 6.32
C THR A 488 22.47 16.07 6.50
N LEU A 489 21.18 16.01 6.83
CA LEU A 489 20.40 14.79 6.93
C LEU A 489 19.59 14.66 5.64
N THR A 490 19.93 13.70 4.79
CA THR A 490 19.09 13.36 3.64
C THR A 490 17.98 12.45 4.14
N LEU A 491 16.75 12.94 3.98
CA LEU A 491 15.53 12.31 4.49
C LEU A 491 14.85 11.53 3.36
N SER A 492 14.17 10.43 3.67
CA SER A 492 13.62 9.51 2.63
C SER A 492 12.42 10.05 1.82
N ASP A 493 12.02 11.31 1.98
CA ASP A 493 11.17 12.03 1.01
C ASP A 493 11.99 12.85 -0.02
N GLY A 494 13.31 12.67 -0.02
CA GLY A 494 14.26 13.40 -0.86
C GLY A 494 14.56 14.83 -0.39
N LYS A 495 13.95 15.32 0.70
CA LYS A 495 14.32 16.61 1.28
C LYS A 495 15.62 16.46 2.08
N THR A 496 16.39 17.54 2.16
CA THR A 496 17.49 17.63 3.11
C THR A 496 17.10 18.53 4.26
N ALA A 497 17.33 18.07 5.48
CA ALA A 497 17.33 18.89 6.67
C ALA A 497 18.77 19.17 7.10
N ALA A 498 18.97 20.22 7.89
CA ALA A 498 20.28 20.68 8.30
C ALA A 498 20.32 20.88 9.81
N ILE A 499 21.35 20.33 10.45
CA ILE A 499 21.72 20.66 11.83
C ILE A 499 23.03 21.44 11.76
N ALA A 500 23.04 22.64 12.33
CA ALA A 500 24.25 23.46 12.39
C ALA A 500 25.19 22.92 13.48
N ILE A 501 26.40 22.51 13.11
CA ILE A 501 27.45 22.21 14.09
C ILE A 501 28.38 23.41 14.17
N ALA A 502 28.38 24.09 15.33
CA ALA A 502 29.38 25.09 15.65
C ALA A 502 30.56 24.40 16.36
N VAL A 503 31.64 24.15 15.63
CA VAL A 503 32.88 23.58 16.20
C VAL A 503 33.81 24.71 16.59
N THR A 504 33.58 25.23 17.80
CA THR A 504 34.46 26.20 18.42
C THR A 504 35.53 25.48 19.23
N ASP A 505 36.78 25.53 18.77
CA ASP A 505 37.74 26.24 19.61
C ASP A 505 37.63 27.72 19.18
N SER A 506 37.82 28.67 20.10
CA SER A 506 37.02 29.91 20.16
C SER A 506 37.37 31.02 19.10
N SER A 507 37.16 30.89 17.72
CA SER A 507 37.42 31.98 16.66
C SER A 507 36.98 32.09 15.10
N VAL A 508 36.76 31.14 14.13
CA VAL A 508 37.07 31.35 12.61
C VAL A 508 35.97 31.06 11.47
N SER A 509 36.07 31.58 10.18
CA SER A 509 35.14 31.40 8.96
C SER A 509 35.67 31.82 7.49
N GLU A 510 35.08 31.42 6.30
CA GLU A 510 35.34 31.87 4.84
C GLU A 510 34.30 31.43 3.67
N ASN A 511 34.54 31.60 2.31
CA ASN A 511 33.56 31.77 1.13
C ASN A 511 33.83 31.09 -0.33
N VAL A 512 32.93 31.20 -1.40
CA VAL A 512 32.88 30.40 -2.75
C VAL A 512 32.29 31.11 -4.09
N GLN A 513 32.21 30.50 -5.34
CA GLN A 513 31.84 31.06 -6.74
C GLN A 513 30.94 30.20 -7.77
N ASN A 514 30.73 30.48 -9.13
CA ASN A 514 29.59 30.01 -10.06
C ASN A 514 29.72 29.70 -11.66
N ALA A 515 28.78 28.94 -12.36
CA ALA A 515 28.67 28.54 -13.86
C ALA A 515 27.30 27.82 -14.38
N SER A 516 27.13 27.25 -15.64
CA SER A 516 25.81 26.62 -16.21
C SER A 516 25.76 25.58 -17.43
N PHE A 517 24.66 24.78 -17.65
CA PHE A 517 24.30 23.75 -18.74
C PHE A 517 22.74 23.55 -19.03
N ASP A 518 22.30 22.78 -20.06
CA ASP A 518 20.88 22.36 -20.36
C ASP A 518 20.71 20.91 -20.92
N ARG A 519 19.65 20.20 -20.53
CA ARG A 519 19.40 18.75 -20.78
C ARG A 519 18.63 18.38 -22.05
N TYR A 520 17.82 19.26 -22.63
CA TYR A 520 16.95 18.89 -23.76
C TYR A 520 17.76 18.70 -25.04
N TYR A 521 17.65 17.53 -25.70
CA TYR A 521 18.56 17.13 -26.79
C TYR A 521 18.47 18.00 -28.07
N LYS A 522 17.45 18.86 -28.19
CA LYS A 522 17.32 19.86 -29.28
C LYS A 522 17.73 21.28 -28.87
N SER A 523 18.21 21.48 -27.64
CA SER A 523 18.67 22.76 -27.12
C SER A 523 20.09 23.07 -27.58
N GLU A 524 20.37 24.34 -27.93
CA GLU A 524 21.72 24.83 -28.23
C GLU A 524 22.70 24.67 -27.05
N LYS A 525 22.16 24.51 -25.83
CA LYS A 525 22.94 24.29 -24.60
C LYS A 525 23.18 22.82 -24.26
N TYR A 526 22.74 21.87 -25.10
CA TYR A 526 23.09 20.45 -25.01
C TYR A 526 24.52 20.21 -25.56
N ALA A 527 25.49 20.80 -24.87
CA ALA A 527 26.90 20.88 -25.28
C ALA A 527 27.85 20.69 -24.10
N ASP A 528 29.12 20.42 -24.38
CA ASP A 528 30.15 20.20 -23.36
C ASP A 528 30.48 21.54 -22.65
N VAL A 529 30.70 21.53 -21.33
CA VAL A 529 30.89 22.75 -20.52
C VAL A 529 32.36 22.99 -20.21
N HIS A 530 32.81 24.23 -20.36
CA HIS A 530 34.20 24.64 -20.15
C HIS A 530 34.32 25.58 -18.94
N THR A 531 35.34 25.43 -18.10
CA THR A 531 35.64 26.36 -16.98
C THR A 531 37.15 26.43 -16.73
N ARG A 532 37.66 27.64 -16.45
CA ARG A 532 39.10 27.90 -16.28
C ARG A 532 39.51 27.81 -14.81
N LEU A 533 40.64 27.15 -14.55
CA LEU A 533 41.21 26.99 -13.20
C LEU A 533 42.38 27.96 -12.98
N SER A 534 42.59 28.39 -11.73
CA SER A 534 43.67 29.33 -11.39
C SER A 534 44.98 28.64 -11.00
N GLY A 535 44.89 27.50 -10.32
CA GLY A 535 46.01 26.74 -9.76
C GLY A 535 46.45 25.51 -10.55
N ALA A 536 45.90 25.27 -11.75
CA ALA A 536 46.27 24.17 -12.65
C ALA A 536 46.81 24.70 -13.99
N ASN A 537 47.81 24.01 -14.55
CA ASN A 537 48.46 24.31 -15.81
C ASN A 537 48.39 23.12 -16.78
N THR A 538 48.44 21.89 -16.26
CA THR A 538 48.23 20.64 -17.02
C THR A 538 47.17 19.76 -16.35
N SER A 539 46.71 18.74 -17.06
CA SER A 539 45.87 17.67 -16.49
C SER A 539 46.54 16.92 -15.33
N GLU A 540 47.87 17.01 -15.19
CA GLU A 540 48.63 16.34 -14.14
C GLU A 540 48.64 17.12 -12.81
N ASP A 541 48.32 18.42 -12.81
CA ASP A 541 48.18 19.22 -11.58
C ASP A 541 46.90 18.87 -10.80
N ILE A 542 45.87 18.43 -11.54
CA ILE A 542 44.57 18.05 -11.02
C ILE A 542 44.69 16.68 -10.32
N ARG A 543 44.13 16.57 -9.12
CA ARG A 543 43.97 15.32 -8.38
C ARG A 543 42.62 14.69 -8.70
N ASP A 544 41.55 15.46 -8.61
CA ASP A 544 40.19 15.03 -8.94
C ASP A 544 39.29 16.24 -9.29
N VAL A 545 38.19 15.96 -9.99
CA VAL A 545 37.14 16.92 -10.36
C VAL A 545 35.82 16.37 -9.85
N VAL A 546 35.33 16.97 -8.77
CA VAL A 546 34.26 16.41 -7.94
C VAL A 546 33.00 17.25 -8.08
N LEU A 547 31.92 16.66 -8.60
CA LEU A 547 30.59 17.26 -8.57
C LEU A 547 29.91 16.83 -7.26
N GLY A 548 29.92 17.74 -6.27
CA GLY A 548 29.52 17.45 -4.89
C GLY A 548 30.48 16.46 -4.21
N LEU A 549 30.34 15.17 -4.52
CA LEU A 549 31.11 14.06 -3.94
C LEU A 549 31.48 12.95 -4.92
N SER A 550 31.11 13.08 -6.19
CA SER A 550 31.46 12.12 -7.23
C SER A 550 32.50 12.73 -8.16
N SER A 551 33.64 12.06 -8.29
CA SER A 551 34.56 12.25 -9.41
C SER A 551 33.76 12.10 -10.71
N ILE A 552 33.85 13.07 -11.60
CA ILE A 552 33.16 13.05 -12.90
C ILE A 552 34.16 12.93 -14.05
N ASP A 553 33.78 12.22 -15.12
CA ASP A 553 34.58 12.19 -16.34
C ASP A 553 34.79 13.61 -16.88
N TYR A 554 36.05 13.97 -17.11
CA TYR A 554 36.45 15.26 -17.65
C TYR A 554 37.55 15.09 -18.68
N THR A 555 37.74 16.12 -19.51
CA THR A 555 39.00 16.35 -20.22
C THR A 555 39.55 17.72 -19.84
N PHE A 556 40.84 17.96 -20.06
CA PHE A 556 41.48 19.23 -19.75
C PHE A 556 42.28 19.71 -20.94
N ASP A 557 41.98 20.92 -21.42
CA ASP A 557 42.76 21.58 -22.46
C ASP A 557 43.84 22.45 -21.81
N SER A 558 45.07 21.93 -21.79
CA SER A 558 46.26 22.61 -21.28
C SER A 558 46.62 23.89 -22.06
N SER A 559 46.09 24.10 -23.27
CA SER A 559 46.35 25.34 -24.04
C SER A 559 45.53 26.53 -23.54
N THR A 560 44.27 26.33 -23.16
CA THR A 560 43.43 27.37 -22.54
C THR A 560 43.40 27.32 -21.00
N ARG A 561 43.88 26.21 -20.41
CA ARG A 561 43.73 25.82 -18.99
C ARG A 561 42.27 25.61 -18.58
N SER A 562 41.49 25.04 -19.50
CA SER A 562 40.06 24.77 -19.30
C SER A 562 39.83 23.32 -18.91
N LEU A 563 39.16 23.13 -17.78
CA LEU A 563 38.41 21.92 -17.46
C LEU A 563 37.20 21.82 -18.40
N ILE A 564 36.97 20.64 -18.97
CA ILE A 564 35.90 20.35 -19.94
C ILE A 564 35.05 19.17 -19.43
N LEU A 565 33.76 19.40 -19.24
CA LEU A 565 32.79 18.44 -18.73
C LEU A 565 31.89 17.94 -19.89
N PRO A 566 31.90 16.64 -20.25
CA PRO A 566 31.18 16.14 -21.44
C PRO A 566 29.66 16.13 -21.26
N ARG A 567 28.91 16.52 -22.29
CA ARG A 567 27.44 16.60 -22.25
C ARG A 567 26.74 15.30 -21.89
N GLY A 568 27.29 14.14 -22.27
CA GLY A 568 26.72 12.82 -21.93
C GLY A 568 26.73 12.53 -20.43
N VAL A 569 27.68 13.12 -19.69
CA VAL A 569 27.73 13.10 -18.22
C VAL A 569 26.71 14.11 -17.66
N LEU A 570 26.69 15.32 -18.22
CA LEU A 570 25.84 16.42 -17.76
C LEU A 570 24.34 16.18 -18.02
N ALA A 571 23.97 15.48 -19.09
CA ALA A 571 22.60 15.10 -19.44
C ALA A 571 21.95 14.14 -18.43
N GLN A 572 22.76 13.41 -17.66
CA GLN A 572 22.30 12.54 -16.57
C GLN A 572 21.99 13.33 -15.30
N LEU A 573 22.60 14.51 -15.12
CA LEU A 573 22.28 15.42 -14.02
C LEU A 573 20.87 15.99 -14.19
N ARG A 574 20.17 16.22 -13.08
CA ARG A 574 18.83 16.85 -13.08
C ARG A 574 18.97 18.37 -13.25
N ALA A 575 17.89 19.05 -13.62
CA ALA A 575 17.84 20.51 -13.52
C ALA A 575 18.03 20.94 -12.04
N GLY A 576 18.90 21.91 -11.80
CA GLY A 576 19.35 22.26 -10.45
C GLY A 576 20.69 23.01 -10.43
N SER A 577 21.17 23.33 -9.23
CA SER A 577 22.43 24.05 -9.02
C SER A 577 23.40 23.18 -8.21
N TYR A 578 24.58 22.95 -8.76
CA TYR A 578 25.61 22.03 -8.25
C TYR A 578 26.86 22.81 -7.85
N THR A 579 27.73 22.26 -7.00
CA THR A 579 29.10 22.78 -6.83
C THR A 579 30.09 21.79 -7.42
N ILE A 580 30.92 22.25 -8.33
CA ILE A 580 32.13 21.57 -8.80
C ILE A 580 33.28 22.01 -7.91
N SER A 581 33.92 21.06 -7.25
CA SER A 581 35.16 21.24 -6.51
C SER A 581 36.29 20.57 -7.28
N VAL A 582 37.38 21.28 -7.53
CA VAL A 582 38.59 20.72 -8.16
C VAL A 582 39.67 20.62 -7.11
N GLU A 583 40.08 19.40 -6.81
CA GLU A 583 41.21 19.13 -5.92
C GLU A 583 42.52 19.23 -6.71
N LEU A 584 43.44 20.06 -6.22
CA LEU A 584 44.79 20.19 -6.79
C LEU A 584 45.79 19.38 -5.96
N LYS A 585 46.79 18.77 -6.59
CA LYS A 585 47.82 17.97 -5.89
C LYS A 585 48.67 18.77 -4.89
N ASN A 586 48.58 20.10 -4.92
CA ASN A 586 49.20 21.00 -3.95
C ASN A 586 48.39 21.18 -2.64
N GLY A 587 47.26 20.48 -2.48
CA GLY A 587 46.42 20.51 -1.27
C GLY A 587 45.44 21.68 -1.19
N LYS A 588 45.28 22.47 -2.26
CA LYS A 588 44.22 23.46 -2.40
C LYS A 588 43.02 22.90 -3.18
N THR A 589 41.85 23.44 -2.88
CA THR A 589 40.62 23.18 -3.62
C THR A 589 40.11 24.49 -4.22
N GLU A 590 39.79 24.49 -5.51
CA GLU A 590 39.00 25.56 -6.14
C GLU A 590 37.55 25.09 -6.30
N ALA A 591 36.57 25.96 -6.09
CA ALA A 591 35.16 25.58 -6.14
C ALA A 591 34.28 26.61 -6.87
N PHE A 592 33.42 26.12 -7.76
CA PHE A 592 32.49 26.92 -8.55
C PHE A 592 31.14 26.20 -8.72
N THR A 593 30.05 26.95 -8.75
CA THR A 593 28.69 26.43 -8.96
C THR A 593 28.50 25.99 -10.43
N LEU A 594 27.53 25.14 -10.75
CA LEU A 594 27.10 24.77 -12.10
C LEU A 594 25.57 24.64 -12.13
N THR A 595 24.89 25.45 -12.93
CA THR A 595 23.41 25.48 -13.04
C THR A 595 22.92 24.69 -14.26
N VAL A 596 22.26 23.54 -14.06
CA VAL A 596 21.64 22.71 -15.10
C VAL A 596 20.17 23.09 -15.28
N SER A 597 19.69 23.12 -16.53
CA SER A 597 18.29 23.31 -16.90
C SER A 597 17.72 22.11 -17.69
N ASP A 598 16.41 22.08 -17.89
CA ASP A 598 15.74 21.19 -18.86
C ASP A 598 14.66 22.02 -19.59
N SER A 599 14.80 22.17 -20.91
CA SER A 599 13.94 23.02 -21.75
C SER A 599 12.92 22.25 -22.62
N ALA A 600 12.71 20.96 -22.33
CA ALA A 600 11.88 20.08 -23.16
C ALA A 600 10.37 20.46 -23.20
N PRO A 601 9.71 20.40 -24.37
CA PRO A 601 8.26 20.61 -24.49
C PRO A 601 7.43 19.55 -23.76
N THR A 602 6.34 19.97 -23.11
CA THR A 602 5.42 19.07 -22.43
C THR A 602 4.75 18.10 -23.41
N GLY A 603 4.90 16.81 -23.17
CA GLY A 603 4.29 15.74 -23.98
C GLY A 603 5.24 15.06 -24.96
N GLU A 604 6.44 15.58 -25.20
CA GLU A 604 7.49 14.77 -25.82
C GLU A 604 7.99 13.71 -24.84
N SER A 605 8.25 12.50 -25.33
CA SER A 605 8.82 11.40 -24.56
C SER A 605 9.94 10.75 -25.36
N TRP A 606 11.13 10.71 -24.77
CA TRP A 606 12.32 10.18 -25.42
C TRP A 606 13.23 9.46 -24.43
N ALA A 607 14.09 8.60 -24.96
CA ALA A 607 15.23 8.01 -24.26
C ALA A 607 16.51 8.30 -25.05
N VAL A 608 17.65 8.44 -24.37
CA VAL A 608 18.97 8.68 -24.98
C VAL A 608 19.91 7.56 -24.57
N GLU A 609 20.58 6.94 -25.55
CA GLU A 609 21.63 5.93 -25.33
C GLU A 609 22.91 6.37 -26.04
N GLU A 610 24.09 6.28 -25.39
CA GLU A 610 25.38 6.50 -26.05
C GLU A 610 25.77 5.27 -26.90
N TYR A 611 26.19 5.49 -28.15
CA TYR A 611 26.76 4.46 -29.02
C TYR A 611 28.27 4.71 -29.21
N ASN A 612 29.10 4.04 -28.40
CA ASN A 612 30.55 4.19 -28.52
C ASN A 612 31.07 3.51 -29.80
N THR A 613 31.41 4.33 -30.79
CA THR A 613 31.92 3.92 -32.10
C THR A 613 33.27 3.19 -32.05
N PHE A 614 33.98 3.19 -30.92
CA PHE A 614 35.19 2.41 -30.69
C PHE A 614 34.92 1.02 -30.08
N SER A 615 33.83 0.85 -29.32
CA SER A 615 33.43 -0.41 -28.67
C SER A 615 31.91 -0.60 -28.78
N PRO A 616 31.37 -0.98 -29.96
CA PRO A 616 29.96 -0.73 -30.26
C PRO A 616 29.04 -1.88 -29.81
N SER A 617 28.10 -1.57 -28.91
CA SER A 617 27.07 -2.44 -28.35
C SER A 617 25.68 -2.20 -28.98
N GLU A 618 24.73 -3.14 -28.83
CA GLU A 618 23.32 -2.89 -29.24
C GLU A 618 22.54 -2.21 -28.09
N PRO A 619 22.05 -0.96 -28.28
CA PRO A 619 21.32 -0.19 -27.28
C PRO A 619 19.91 -0.74 -27.06
N LYS A 620 19.38 -0.58 -25.85
CA LYS A 620 18.12 -1.19 -25.40
C LYS A 620 17.22 -0.16 -24.75
N PHE A 621 16.01 -0.03 -25.28
CA PHE A 621 15.01 0.91 -24.82
C PHE A 621 13.86 0.19 -24.14
N THR A 622 13.45 0.64 -22.95
CA THR A 622 12.25 0.17 -22.28
C THR A 622 11.07 1.05 -22.67
N LEU A 623 10.05 0.45 -23.28
CA LEU A 623 8.83 1.11 -23.75
C LEU A 623 7.68 0.89 -22.76
N PRO A 624 6.75 1.85 -22.58
CA PRO A 624 5.69 1.80 -21.56
C PRO A 624 4.50 0.88 -21.96
N LEU A 625 4.78 -0.34 -22.39
CA LEU A 625 3.80 -1.27 -22.99
C LEU A 625 2.96 -2.00 -21.93
N THR A 626 2.08 -1.27 -21.24
CA THR A 626 1.19 -1.84 -20.21
C THR A 626 0.04 -2.67 -20.78
N ARG A 627 -0.53 -2.28 -21.94
CA ARG A 627 -1.60 -3.00 -22.67
C ARG A 627 -1.53 -2.85 -24.20
N THR A 628 -0.46 -2.27 -24.74
CA THR A 628 -0.33 -1.93 -26.16
C THR A 628 0.94 -2.52 -26.76
N SER A 629 0.99 -2.65 -28.09
CA SER A 629 2.17 -3.14 -28.82
C SER A 629 2.80 -2.04 -29.66
N VAL A 630 4.07 -2.21 -30.04
CA VAL A 630 4.67 -1.39 -31.10
C VAL A 630 4.02 -1.77 -32.43
N ARG A 631 3.58 -0.76 -33.18
CA ARG A 631 2.99 -0.89 -34.52
C ARG A 631 4.05 -0.83 -35.61
N THR A 632 5.01 0.07 -35.48
CA THR A 632 6.18 0.18 -36.38
C THR A 632 7.31 0.93 -35.68
N VAL A 633 8.51 0.87 -36.25
CA VAL A 633 9.65 1.68 -35.85
C VAL A 633 10.16 2.41 -37.09
N THR A 634 10.44 3.71 -36.98
CA THR A 634 10.88 4.55 -38.10
C THR A 634 12.15 5.35 -37.75
N VAL A 635 12.81 5.91 -38.76
CA VAL A 635 13.95 6.83 -38.63
C VAL A 635 13.81 7.96 -39.64
N GLN A 636 14.21 9.18 -39.26
CA GLN A 636 14.19 10.32 -40.17
C GLN A 636 15.56 10.51 -40.83
N ASN A 637 15.66 10.08 -42.08
CA ASN A 637 16.89 10.14 -42.87
C ASN A 637 16.76 11.21 -43.98
N ASN A 638 17.57 12.27 -43.88
CA ASN A 638 17.66 13.36 -44.87
C ASN A 638 16.29 13.95 -45.30
N GLY A 639 15.35 14.03 -44.34
CA GLY A 639 13.99 14.56 -44.54
C GLY A 639 12.94 13.50 -44.90
N VAL A 640 13.33 12.27 -45.21
CA VAL A 640 12.43 11.13 -45.48
C VAL A 640 12.26 10.29 -44.21
N THR A 641 11.04 9.82 -43.95
CA THR A 641 10.77 8.83 -42.89
C THR A 641 10.89 7.43 -43.46
N GLU A 642 11.91 6.68 -43.03
CA GLU A 642 12.11 5.27 -43.41
C GLU A 642 11.55 4.35 -42.32
N ALA A 643 10.88 3.26 -42.71
CA ALA A 643 10.41 2.23 -41.78
C ALA A 643 11.43 1.10 -41.65
N LEU A 644 11.65 0.64 -40.42
CA LEU A 644 12.62 -0.42 -40.09
C LEU A 644 11.94 -1.79 -40.05
N ASN A 645 12.70 -2.84 -40.33
CA ASN A 645 12.19 -4.22 -40.40
C ASN A 645 12.32 -4.93 -39.04
N ALA A 646 11.20 -5.47 -38.56
CA ALA A 646 11.19 -6.31 -37.37
C ALA A 646 12.05 -7.58 -37.59
N GLY A 647 12.86 -7.94 -36.60
CA GLY A 647 13.83 -9.03 -36.66
C GLY A 647 15.23 -8.59 -37.09
N SER A 648 15.36 -7.92 -38.25
CA SER A 648 16.67 -7.60 -38.86
C SER A 648 17.22 -6.21 -38.53
N ASP A 649 16.34 -5.22 -38.31
CA ASP A 649 16.71 -3.85 -37.94
C ASP A 649 16.40 -3.54 -36.47
N TYR A 650 15.37 -4.17 -35.89
CA TYR A 650 15.06 -4.11 -34.46
C TYR A 650 14.39 -5.39 -33.95
N THR A 651 14.47 -5.66 -32.64
CA THR A 651 13.77 -6.77 -31.97
C THR A 651 13.06 -6.29 -30.71
N ILE A 652 11.90 -6.88 -30.39
CA ILE A 652 11.13 -6.58 -29.18
C ILE A 652 11.00 -7.85 -28.33
N SER A 653 11.19 -7.73 -27.02
CA SER A 653 10.92 -8.79 -26.04
C SER A 653 10.30 -8.17 -24.78
N GLY A 654 9.06 -8.55 -24.46
CA GLY A 654 8.28 -7.91 -23.40
C GLY A 654 8.15 -6.40 -23.66
N GLN A 655 8.65 -5.59 -22.72
CA GLN A 655 8.67 -4.12 -22.83
C GLN A 655 9.95 -3.56 -23.49
N THR A 656 10.93 -4.40 -23.83
CA THR A 656 12.24 -3.94 -24.32
C THR A 656 12.34 -4.01 -25.84
N LEU A 657 12.69 -2.88 -26.47
CA LEU A 657 13.08 -2.76 -27.87
C LEU A 657 14.61 -2.67 -27.97
N THR A 658 15.23 -3.44 -28.86
CA THR A 658 16.67 -3.38 -29.17
C THR A 658 16.86 -2.97 -30.62
N LEU A 659 17.58 -1.87 -30.88
CA LEU A 659 18.00 -1.50 -32.25
C LEU A 659 19.23 -2.31 -32.64
N LYS A 660 19.22 -2.85 -33.87
CA LYS A 660 20.31 -3.73 -34.35
C LYS A 660 21.47 -2.93 -34.92
N LYS A 661 22.69 -3.46 -34.74
CA LYS A 661 23.92 -2.83 -35.25
C LYS A 661 23.87 -2.59 -36.78
N SER A 662 23.18 -3.47 -37.51
CA SER A 662 22.85 -3.39 -38.94
C SER A 662 22.03 -2.15 -39.34
N ALA A 663 21.24 -1.58 -38.43
CA ALA A 663 20.51 -0.33 -38.63
C ALA A 663 21.29 0.87 -38.10
N LEU A 664 21.94 0.74 -36.94
CA LEU A 664 22.67 1.84 -36.29
C LEU A 664 23.84 2.34 -37.14
N GLU A 665 24.65 1.45 -37.72
CA GLU A 665 25.75 1.86 -38.61
C GLU A 665 25.24 2.33 -40.00
N ARG A 666 23.97 2.06 -40.36
CA ARG A 666 23.35 2.52 -41.62
C ARG A 666 22.92 3.99 -41.57
N TYR A 667 22.46 4.47 -40.41
CA TYR A 667 21.95 5.84 -40.22
C TYR A 667 22.87 6.74 -39.36
N ARG A 668 24.07 6.24 -39.04
CA ARG A 668 25.08 6.88 -38.19
C ARG A 668 25.53 8.26 -38.68
N LYS A 669 25.71 9.19 -37.75
CA LYS A 669 26.23 10.55 -37.97
C LYS A 669 27.21 10.95 -36.85
N ASP A 670 28.50 10.77 -37.09
CA ASP A 670 29.57 11.01 -36.10
C ASP A 670 29.48 12.42 -35.46
N GLY A 671 29.54 12.49 -34.13
CA GLY A 671 29.52 13.76 -33.39
C GLY A 671 28.14 14.42 -33.29
N THR A 672 27.06 13.72 -33.65
CA THR A 672 25.67 14.21 -33.53
C THR A 672 24.74 13.11 -33.05
N ALA A 673 23.62 13.51 -32.45
CA ALA A 673 22.55 12.58 -32.09
C ALA A 673 21.66 12.22 -33.30
N VAL A 674 21.25 10.95 -33.41
CA VAL A 674 20.30 10.45 -34.42
C VAL A 674 19.03 9.97 -33.73
N VAL A 675 17.85 10.24 -34.31
CA VAL A 675 16.56 9.94 -33.69
C VAL A 675 15.77 8.93 -34.52
N PHE A 676 15.33 7.86 -33.85
CA PHE A 676 14.36 6.88 -34.32
C PHE A 676 13.03 7.10 -33.58
N SER A 677 11.90 6.63 -34.11
CA SER A 677 10.59 6.64 -33.44
C SER A 677 10.05 5.22 -33.30
N ALA A 678 9.53 4.87 -32.13
CA ALA A 678 8.69 3.69 -31.95
C ALA A 678 7.22 4.14 -31.86
N ASP A 679 6.43 3.78 -32.87
CA ASP A 679 5.03 4.19 -32.98
C ASP A 679 4.16 3.07 -32.39
N LEU A 680 3.30 3.39 -31.42
CA LEU A 680 2.54 2.42 -30.64
C LEU A 680 1.11 2.21 -31.18
N ALA A 681 0.50 1.10 -30.79
CA ALA A 681 -0.84 0.68 -31.25
C ALA A 681 -1.99 1.60 -30.75
N ASP A 682 -1.75 2.42 -29.73
CA ASP A 682 -2.65 3.48 -29.26
C ASP A 682 -2.54 4.80 -30.06
N GLY A 683 -1.56 4.91 -30.95
CA GLY A 683 -1.29 6.11 -31.75
C GLY A 683 -0.28 7.08 -31.14
N THR A 684 0.31 6.77 -29.98
CA THR A 684 1.45 7.53 -29.44
C THR A 684 2.76 7.16 -30.16
N ALA A 685 3.75 8.05 -30.08
CA ALA A 685 5.08 7.86 -30.66
C ALA A 685 6.15 8.17 -29.60
N TYR A 686 7.21 7.36 -29.54
CA TYR A 686 8.26 7.44 -28.53
C TYR A 686 9.63 7.56 -29.20
N ALA A 687 10.39 8.62 -28.89
CA ALA A 687 11.65 8.90 -29.56
C ALA A 687 12.83 8.13 -28.93
N LEU A 688 13.65 7.51 -29.76
CA LEU A 688 14.84 6.74 -29.38
C LEU A 688 16.06 7.48 -29.95
N VAL A 689 16.79 8.17 -29.08
CA VAL A 689 17.92 9.03 -29.44
C VAL A 689 19.22 8.26 -29.22
N ILE A 690 20.09 8.28 -30.22
CA ILE A 690 21.43 7.68 -30.17
C ILE A 690 22.48 8.77 -30.27
N ASP A 691 23.33 8.92 -29.26
CA ASP A 691 24.47 9.85 -29.30
C ASP A 691 25.76 9.12 -29.73
N TYR A 692 26.32 9.49 -30.89
CA TYR A 692 27.46 8.80 -31.51
C TYR A 692 28.81 9.31 -30.97
N VAL A 693 29.24 8.74 -29.84
CA VAL A 693 30.49 9.08 -29.17
C VAL A 693 31.69 8.28 -29.69
N LYS A 694 32.89 8.83 -29.46
CA LYS A 694 34.17 8.23 -29.89
C LYS A 694 35.21 8.38 -28.78
N ARG A 695 35.16 7.49 -27.79
CA ARG A 695 36.06 7.44 -26.63
C ARG A 695 36.70 6.06 -26.56
N LYS A 696 37.98 5.97 -26.17
CA LYS A 696 38.74 4.71 -26.13
C LYS A 696 38.44 3.88 -24.89
#